data_AF-A0A919M3J4-F1
#
_entry.id   AF-A0A919M3J4-F1
#
_cell.length_a   1.000
_cell.length_b   1.000
_cell.length_c   1.000
_cell.angle_alpha   90.00
_cell.angle_beta   90.00
_cell.angle_gamma   90.00
#
_symmetry.space_group_name_H-M   'P 1'
#
loop_
_entity.id
_entity.type
_entity.pdbx_description
1 polymer ?
#
loop_
_entity_poly.entity_id
_entity_poly.type
_entity_poly.pdbx_seq_one_letter_code
_entity_poly.pdbx_strand_id
1 'polypeptide(L)'
;MQDESPEQLDPTEPPEAVTPDEPAEPKEPAEPKEPAEPKEPAELKEPAELKEPAELKEPAELKEPEELKEPEEPEQPAGKRPGRWRRIVATAAAVSAFWVAGGLGAAEAYVESVPVPGAVPQPQASVLYYRDGRTILARVGATDHNDVPLSAISPDLRQAVLLAEDRDFYGHAGLSIRGVARAVVADVSGSRQGASTITQQYARNAFLSQRVTVDRKIQEMALALNLERQYGKDDILAKYLNTIYYGRGAYGIAAAANAYFGVTPDRLDFAQGMVLAAVIKDPWAYDPDHDPTAARRRWNWIFATARDAGLIDPATVTYPKVRPAGSAIGGPLGLVVDQVERELGTRGITSQQLHTQGLKVVTTLDQAAQQSAVGSVKKALTGQPAGLQAALVALDPSTGGVRAYYGGEHGSGYFDNAAALHPAASTFKSIVLAAALAKGIAYRSRWDGSSPRLFPDRGVPLRNHNDLQCPECTLQRAMVDSLNTPFYAVTAQIGPAKVRDMAVRLGIPDRYAGQKSLVDVKGDPAPGKTRGDISLGRYPVVPGDLASVYATLAGNGVRHQRHFVQSVAGADGSGYTTPDVATTAVDPKIAADVTTVLQGVVQGHGIVPGRPAAGKTGTQQYRDTMDNQDAWMAGYTPELASVVWIGKAKPGPLRDARNKPIEGDTMPSYLWRDFTEGALRGTPVTPLPGPAHVGRADAGDFGKTAPKAKSPDTVANLHAAAAGYEPVVHTEHSGKRLALTFDDGPSADTPAVLDLLAQYHVKATFCVVGENVTWYPELVRRIVAEGHRLCNHSMHHDDLGIVPEAKSRADILAADAAIAAAAPGATVPYFRAPYGDFGPSAKAGGKLGHTPLGWVVDPDDWLLPGAGVIASRIKQQLTPRAVVLVHDGGGERKQTVDALRTLIPELIADGWTFDFPQTTVAGKPLAGPSPSASSPQPQPESSSVSPSPSNSASPSGSVSPAPSDVATSATPEISSTP
;
A
#
# COMPACT_ATOMS: atom_id res chain seq x y z
N MET A 1 -77.33 21.98 -0.15
CA MET A 1 -77.99 20.72 0.22
C MET A 1 -76.88 19.70 0.36
N GLN A 2 -76.62 19.05 1.49
CA GLN A 2 -77.08 19.17 2.89
C GLN A 2 -75.86 18.65 3.71
N ASP A 3 -75.43 19.33 4.77
CA ASP A 3 -75.71 19.00 6.19
C ASP A 3 -75.18 17.60 6.61
N GLU A 4 -74.43 17.39 7.71
CA GLU A 4 -74.21 18.20 8.93
C GLU A 4 -72.77 18.06 9.51
N SER A 5 -72.42 18.97 10.41
CA SER A 5 -71.48 18.86 11.56
C SER A 5 -72.28 19.29 12.83
N PRO A 6 -71.80 19.23 14.09
CA PRO A 6 -70.47 18.86 14.64
C PRO A 6 -70.56 17.94 15.89
N GLU A 7 -69.47 17.76 16.66
CA GLU A 7 -69.37 18.31 18.04
C GLU A 7 -67.91 18.24 18.57
N GLN A 8 -67.56 19.18 19.48
CA GLN A 8 -66.26 19.27 20.15
C GLN A 8 -66.40 18.86 21.63
N LEU A 9 -65.30 18.51 22.31
CA LEU A 9 -64.94 19.09 23.62
C LEU A 9 -63.53 18.66 24.09
N ASP A 10 -63.02 19.38 25.10
CA ASP A 10 -61.60 19.62 25.42
C ASP A 10 -60.99 18.61 26.44
N PRO A 11 -59.66 18.64 26.71
CA PRO A 11 -58.92 17.56 27.40
C PRO A 11 -58.61 17.82 28.90
N THR A 12 -58.39 16.74 29.66
CA THR A 12 -57.65 16.78 30.96
C THR A 12 -56.93 15.46 31.29
N GLU A 13 -55.60 15.53 31.39
CA GLU A 13 -54.66 14.71 32.18
C GLU A 13 -54.51 13.17 31.97
N PRO A 14 -53.36 12.57 32.39
CA PRO A 14 -52.81 11.37 31.73
C PRO A 14 -52.89 10.08 32.57
N PRO A 15 -52.76 8.90 31.92
CA PRO A 15 -52.51 7.65 32.62
C PRO A 15 -51.09 7.11 32.48
N GLU A 16 -50.68 6.54 33.60
CA GLU A 16 -49.52 5.72 33.98
C GLU A 16 -49.02 4.67 32.99
N ALA A 17 -47.80 4.20 33.25
CA ALA A 17 -47.13 3.14 32.49
C ALA A 17 -47.78 1.76 32.69
N VAL A 18 -47.88 0.99 31.60
CA VAL A 18 -48.27 -0.43 31.62
C VAL A 18 -47.21 -1.25 30.89
N THR A 19 -46.69 -2.27 31.57
CA THR A 19 -45.81 -3.31 31.04
C THR A 19 -46.58 -4.32 30.18
N PRO A 20 -46.05 -4.76 29.02
CA PRO A 20 -46.54 -5.95 28.34
C PRO A 20 -45.79 -7.21 28.78
N ASP A 21 -46.53 -8.32 28.87
CA ASP A 21 -46.04 -9.66 29.21
C ASP A 21 -45.19 -10.34 28.11
N GLU A 22 -44.56 -11.41 28.57
CA GLU A 22 -43.63 -12.34 27.92
C GLU A 22 -44.17 -13.13 26.70
N PRO A 23 -43.29 -13.51 25.76
CA PRO A 23 -43.51 -14.68 24.91
C PRO A 23 -42.35 -15.72 24.94
N ALA A 24 -42.65 -16.88 25.53
CA ALA A 24 -42.18 -18.25 25.22
C ALA A 24 -40.68 -18.55 24.98
N GLU A 25 -40.15 -19.46 25.82
CA GLU A 25 -38.80 -20.04 25.77
C GLU A 25 -38.44 -20.79 24.46
N PRO A 26 -37.21 -20.61 23.94
CA PRO A 26 -36.52 -21.59 23.09
C PRO A 26 -35.59 -22.51 23.92
N LYS A 27 -35.56 -23.80 23.56
CA LYS A 27 -34.80 -24.87 24.25
C LYS A 27 -33.28 -24.64 24.29
N GLU A 28 -32.66 -25.06 25.40
CA GLU A 28 -31.20 -25.04 25.63
C GLU A 28 -30.38 -25.78 24.54
N PRO A 29 -29.26 -25.20 24.09
CA PRO A 29 -28.14 -25.93 23.50
C PRO A 29 -27.23 -26.49 24.60
N ALA A 30 -26.77 -27.74 24.44
CA ALA A 30 -25.95 -28.43 25.43
C ALA A 30 -24.57 -27.79 25.68
N GLU A 31 -24.08 -27.92 26.92
CA GLU A 31 -22.81 -27.37 27.40
C GLU A 31 -21.58 -27.87 26.60
N PRO A 32 -20.62 -26.98 26.27
CA PRO A 32 -19.29 -27.40 25.84
C PRO A 32 -18.45 -27.84 27.04
N LYS A 33 -17.96 -29.08 27.02
CA LYS A 33 -17.08 -29.64 28.07
C LYS A 33 -15.79 -28.82 28.26
N GLU A 34 -15.34 -28.74 29.50
CA GLU A 34 -14.06 -28.12 29.89
C GLU A 34 -12.85 -28.70 29.12
N PRO A 35 -11.88 -27.87 28.72
CA PRO A 35 -10.56 -28.34 28.33
C PRO A 35 -9.73 -28.69 29.58
N ALA A 36 -9.22 -29.92 29.64
CA ALA A 36 -8.45 -30.44 30.76
C ALA A 36 -7.12 -29.70 31.00
N GLU A 37 -6.68 -29.70 32.26
CA GLU A 37 -5.43 -29.08 32.72
C GLU A 37 -4.17 -29.60 31.98
N PRO A 38 -3.18 -28.74 31.72
CA PRO A 38 -1.89 -29.17 31.18
C PRO A 38 -1.06 -29.88 32.26
N LYS A 39 -0.79 -31.17 32.06
CA LYS A 39 0.13 -31.96 32.89
C LYS A 39 1.58 -31.47 32.76
N GLU A 40 2.35 -31.66 33.83
CA GLU A 40 3.79 -31.37 33.90
C GLU A 40 4.59 -32.08 32.78
N PRO A 41 5.68 -31.46 32.28
CA PRO A 41 6.63 -32.12 31.40
C PRO A 41 7.55 -33.05 32.21
N ALA A 42 7.37 -34.35 32.04
CA ALA A 42 8.29 -35.37 32.56
C ALA A 42 9.61 -35.43 31.75
N GLU A 43 10.66 -35.94 32.40
CA GLU A 43 12.01 -36.11 31.85
C GLU A 43 12.06 -36.91 30.54
N LEU A 44 13.02 -36.56 29.67
CA LEU A 44 13.50 -37.45 28.61
C LEU A 44 14.97 -37.80 28.88
N LYS A 45 15.24 -39.10 29.04
CA LYS A 45 16.58 -39.68 29.16
C LYS A 45 17.23 -39.91 27.77
N GLU A 46 18.53 -40.17 27.83
CA GLU A 46 19.50 -40.33 26.75
C GLU A 46 19.12 -41.35 25.65
N PRO A 47 19.72 -41.22 24.45
CA PRO A 47 20.02 -42.34 23.55
C PRO A 47 21.44 -42.88 23.79
N ALA A 48 21.63 -44.20 23.70
CA ALA A 48 22.90 -44.89 23.93
C ALA A 48 23.38 -45.72 22.71
N GLU A 49 24.71 -45.79 22.51
CA GLU A 49 25.49 -46.87 21.85
C GLU A 49 25.21 -47.23 20.35
N LEU A 50 26.15 -47.69 19.49
CA LEU A 50 27.62 -47.90 19.53
C LEU A 50 28.21 -48.19 18.12
N LYS A 51 29.56 -48.21 18.02
CA LYS A 51 30.48 -48.88 17.05
C LYS A 51 30.85 -48.25 15.68
N GLU A 52 32.05 -47.63 15.66
CA GLU A 52 33.34 -48.10 15.05
C GLU A 52 33.43 -48.61 13.58
N PRO A 53 34.63 -48.67 12.92
CA PRO A 53 36.03 -48.50 13.45
C PRO A 53 37.03 -47.63 12.62
N ALA A 54 38.29 -47.57 13.12
CA ALA A 54 39.59 -47.59 12.40
C ALA A 54 40.48 -46.31 12.24
N GLU A 55 41.40 -46.15 13.20
CA GLU A 55 42.89 -46.01 13.07
C GLU A 55 43.66 -44.78 12.50
N LEU A 56 44.63 -44.33 13.34
CA LEU A 56 45.97 -43.74 13.07
C LEU A 56 46.04 -42.29 12.51
N LYS A 57 46.87 -41.33 13.02
CA LYS A 57 48.09 -41.39 13.87
C LYS A 57 48.35 -40.12 14.72
N GLU A 58 49.15 -40.31 15.77
CA GLU A 58 49.77 -39.41 16.78
C GLU A 58 50.88 -38.43 16.26
N PRO A 59 51.62 -37.63 17.11
CA PRO A 59 51.47 -37.32 18.56
C PRO A 59 51.67 -35.83 18.97
N ALA A 60 51.36 -35.49 20.25
CA ALA A 60 52.32 -34.95 21.25
C ALA A 60 51.62 -34.38 22.51
N GLU A 61 51.92 -34.93 23.69
CA GLU A 61 51.41 -34.47 25.00
C GLU A 61 51.97 -33.11 25.46
N LEU A 62 51.16 -32.33 26.18
CA LEU A 62 51.59 -31.49 27.30
C LEU A 62 50.47 -31.47 28.36
N LYS A 63 50.83 -31.66 29.63
CA LYS A 63 49.89 -31.91 30.75
C LYS A 63 49.42 -30.63 31.46
N GLU A 64 48.28 -30.77 32.15
CA GLU A 64 47.67 -29.81 33.06
C GLU A 64 48.50 -29.58 34.35
N PRO A 65 48.23 -28.49 35.12
CA PRO A 65 49.13 -27.99 36.15
C PRO A 65 48.97 -28.68 37.52
N GLU A 66 50.08 -28.79 38.25
CA GLU A 66 50.13 -29.34 39.61
C GLU A 66 50.54 -28.26 40.65
N GLU A 67 50.33 -28.58 41.93
CA GLU A 67 50.33 -27.72 43.12
C GLU A 67 51.43 -26.64 43.28
N LEU A 68 51.03 -25.55 43.94
CA LEU A 68 51.91 -24.52 44.50
C LEU A 68 52.88 -25.10 45.55
N LYS A 69 54.18 -24.93 45.32
CA LYS A 69 55.21 -24.95 46.38
C LYS A 69 55.93 -23.60 46.45
N GLU A 70 56.33 -23.24 47.67
CA GLU A 70 57.04 -22.01 48.00
C GLU A 70 58.41 -21.95 47.30
N PRO A 71 58.83 -20.78 46.77
CA PRO A 71 60.20 -20.56 46.34
C PRO A 71 61.07 -19.97 47.46
N GLU A 72 62.28 -20.51 47.59
CA GLU A 72 63.32 -20.11 48.55
C GLU A 72 63.92 -18.71 48.28
N GLU A 73 64.68 -18.19 49.25
CA GLU A 73 65.43 -16.94 49.14
C GLU A 73 66.45 -16.93 47.99
N PRO A 74 66.52 -15.85 47.17
CA PRO A 74 67.66 -15.63 46.29
C PRO A 74 68.81 -14.91 47.02
N GLU A 75 70.02 -15.48 46.92
CA GLU A 75 71.26 -14.88 47.39
C GLU A 75 71.52 -13.49 46.78
N GLN A 76 72.12 -12.58 47.56
CA GLN A 76 72.79 -11.39 47.01
C GLN A 76 74.24 -11.71 46.64
N PRO A 77 74.79 -11.00 45.64
CA PRO A 77 76.06 -10.35 45.95
C PRO A 77 76.25 -8.91 45.43
N ALA A 78 77.09 -8.19 46.19
CA ALA A 78 77.98 -7.10 45.77
C ALA A 78 77.37 -5.77 45.27
N GLY A 79 77.21 -4.80 46.18
CA GLY A 79 76.90 -3.41 45.83
C GLY A 79 78.12 -2.49 45.65
N LYS A 80 77.89 -1.29 45.07
CA LYS A 80 78.47 -0.01 45.55
C LYS A 80 77.90 1.24 44.84
N ARG A 81 77.49 2.22 45.67
CA ARG A 81 77.23 3.68 45.44
C ARG A 81 75.77 4.15 45.21
N PRO A 82 75.05 4.59 46.28
CA PRO A 82 73.62 4.94 46.25
C PRO A 82 73.30 6.40 45.82
N GLY A 83 74.24 7.13 45.22
CA GLY A 83 74.13 8.60 45.07
C GLY A 83 73.49 9.12 43.77
N ARG A 84 73.70 8.45 42.62
CA ARG A 84 73.39 9.02 41.29
C ARG A 84 72.01 8.61 40.76
N TRP A 85 71.61 7.36 40.97
CA TRP A 85 70.30 6.85 40.51
C TRP A 85 69.14 7.52 41.25
N ARG A 86 69.25 7.68 42.58
CA ARG A 86 68.31 8.48 43.40
C ARG A 86 68.17 9.92 42.90
N ARG A 87 69.25 10.56 42.43
CA ARG A 87 69.19 11.91 41.86
C ARG A 87 68.50 11.91 40.49
N ILE A 88 68.80 10.96 39.61
CA ILE A 88 68.13 10.85 38.29
C ILE A 88 66.62 10.61 38.46
N VAL A 89 66.22 9.70 39.35
CA VAL A 89 64.80 9.46 39.66
C VAL A 89 64.15 10.68 40.32
N ALA A 90 64.83 11.36 41.25
CA ALA A 90 64.30 12.59 41.85
C ALA A 90 64.19 13.75 40.84
N THR A 91 65.14 13.91 39.92
CA THR A 91 65.06 14.93 38.86
C THR A 91 63.98 14.57 37.83
N ALA A 92 63.84 13.30 37.45
CA ALA A 92 62.74 12.85 36.60
C ALA A 92 61.38 13.07 37.27
N ALA A 93 61.24 12.73 38.57
CA ALA A 93 60.03 12.99 39.34
C ALA A 93 59.75 14.50 39.49
N ALA A 94 60.76 15.33 39.70
CA ALA A 94 60.62 16.78 39.79
C ALA A 94 60.26 17.43 38.44
N VAL A 95 60.82 16.94 37.33
CA VAL A 95 60.46 17.38 35.97
C VAL A 95 59.05 16.94 35.64
N SER A 96 58.66 15.70 35.94
CA SER A 96 57.27 15.23 35.78
C SER A 96 56.30 16.02 36.67
N ALA A 97 56.66 16.31 37.92
CA ALA A 97 55.85 17.14 38.81
C ALA A 97 55.73 18.59 38.30
N PHE A 98 56.80 19.14 37.71
CA PHE A 98 56.76 20.46 37.07
C PHE A 98 55.87 20.49 35.82
N TRP A 99 55.92 19.47 34.97
CA TRP A 99 55.02 19.34 33.83
C TRP A 99 53.56 19.10 34.23
N VAL A 100 53.32 18.30 35.28
CA VAL A 100 51.98 18.10 35.86
C VAL A 100 51.44 19.38 36.49
N ALA A 101 52.26 20.11 37.27
CA ALA A 101 51.87 21.38 37.87
C ALA A 101 51.66 22.48 36.80
N GLY A 102 52.50 22.54 35.77
CA GLY A 102 52.31 23.43 34.63
C GLY A 102 51.07 23.09 33.81
N GLY A 103 50.78 21.80 33.60
CA GLY A 103 49.56 21.34 32.95
C GLY A 103 48.30 21.63 33.77
N LEU A 104 48.35 21.46 35.10
CA LEU A 104 47.27 21.85 36.02
C LEU A 104 47.05 23.37 36.03
N GLY A 105 48.13 24.17 36.06
CA GLY A 105 48.05 25.62 35.98
C GLY A 105 47.48 26.12 34.65
N ALA A 106 47.86 25.48 33.53
CA ALA A 106 47.29 25.78 32.22
C ALA A 106 45.81 25.36 32.12
N ALA A 107 45.43 24.24 32.73
CA ALA A 107 44.04 23.80 32.80
C ALA A 107 43.19 24.76 33.67
N GLU A 108 43.68 25.18 34.84
CA GLU A 108 42.99 26.15 35.70
C GLU A 108 42.85 27.51 35.00
N ALA A 109 43.91 28.03 34.38
CA ALA A 109 43.85 29.27 33.60
C ALA A 109 42.87 29.17 32.41
N TYR A 110 42.75 27.99 31.78
CA TYR A 110 41.73 27.76 30.77
C TYR A 110 40.32 27.76 31.38
N VAL A 111 40.12 27.11 32.53
CA VAL A 111 38.84 27.09 33.25
C VAL A 111 38.43 28.52 33.63
N GLU A 112 39.32 29.32 34.20
CA GLU A 112 39.07 30.74 34.50
C GLU A 112 38.76 31.57 33.24
N SER A 113 39.33 31.22 32.08
CA SER A 113 39.05 31.91 30.80
C SER A 113 37.67 31.60 30.19
N VAL A 114 36.94 30.61 30.71
CA VAL A 114 35.58 30.25 30.26
C VAL A 114 34.53 30.87 31.21
N PRO A 115 33.99 32.07 30.92
CA PRO A 115 33.02 32.71 31.78
C PRO A 115 31.71 31.92 31.84
N VAL A 116 31.12 31.81 33.04
CA VAL A 116 29.70 31.44 33.17
C VAL A 116 28.88 32.67 32.77
N PRO A 117 27.98 32.57 31.77
CA PRO A 117 27.09 33.67 31.44
C PRO A 117 26.21 34.03 32.64
N GLY A 118 26.20 35.31 33.05
CA GLY A 118 25.54 35.78 34.28
C GLY A 118 24.02 35.62 34.31
N ALA A 119 23.41 35.30 33.17
CA ALA A 119 22.07 34.76 33.07
C ALA A 119 22.14 33.42 32.33
N VAL A 120 21.46 32.41 32.86
CA VAL A 120 21.22 31.14 32.15
C VAL A 120 20.45 31.47 30.87
N PRO A 121 20.92 31.07 29.67
CA PRO A 121 20.13 31.19 28.45
C PRO A 121 18.81 30.44 28.65
N GLN A 122 17.70 31.16 28.56
CA GLN A 122 16.38 30.52 28.60
C GLN A 122 16.25 29.58 27.40
N PRO A 123 15.70 28.36 27.56
CA PRO A 123 15.45 27.45 26.46
C PRO A 123 14.70 28.16 25.33
N GLN A 124 15.24 28.07 24.13
CA GLN A 124 14.67 28.72 22.95
C GLN A 124 13.94 27.69 22.11
N ALA A 125 12.67 27.95 21.83
CA ALA A 125 11.90 27.12 20.92
C ALA A 125 12.46 27.21 19.49
N SER A 126 12.83 26.05 18.94
CA SER A 126 13.22 25.91 17.54
C SER A 126 12.03 26.16 16.62
N VAL A 127 12.32 26.70 15.44
CA VAL A 127 11.32 27.03 14.43
C VAL A 127 11.55 26.15 13.22
N LEU A 128 10.57 25.29 12.95
CA LEU A 128 10.48 24.51 11.72
C LEU A 128 9.79 25.37 10.67
N TYR A 129 10.35 25.39 9.46
CA TYR A 129 9.85 26.11 8.29
C TYR A 129 9.46 25.12 7.19
N TYR A 130 8.51 25.50 6.34
CA TYR A 130 8.31 24.86 5.05
C TYR A 130 9.54 25.06 4.13
N ARG A 131 9.57 24.38 2.98
CA ARG A 131 10.66 24.42 1.97
C ARG A 131 11.05 25.80 1.44
N ASP A 132 10.24 26.83 1.68
CA ASP A 132 10.54 28.22 1.32
C ASP A 132 11.55 28.88 2.29
N GLY A 133 11.83 28.24 3.43
CA GLY A 133 12.71 28.74 4.49
C GLY A 133 12.19 29.99 5.21
N ARG A 134 10.92 30.36 5.02
CA ARG A 134 10.30 31.61 5.48
C ARG A 134 8.97 31.38 6.20
N THR A 135 8.11 30.54 5.66
CA THR A 135 6.81 30.23 6.26
C THR A 135 6.99 29.23 7.38
N ILE A 136 6.54 29.59 8.59
CA ILE A 136 6.63 28.74 9.77
C ILE A 136 5.71 27.52 9.61
N LEU A 137 6.28 26.34 9.75
CA LEU A 137 5.58 25.06 9.81
C LEU A 137 5.18 24.72 11.24
N ALA A 138 6.11 24.83 12.19
CA ALA A 138 5.85 24.61 13.62
C ALA A 138 6.87 25.34 14.50
N ARG A 139 6.56 25.47 15.79
CA ARG A 139 7.52 25.82 16.85
C ARG A 139 7.60 24.64 17.82
N VAL A 140 8.82 24.21 18.13
CA VAL A 140 9.09 23.06 19.00
C VAL A 140 10.00 23.53 20.13
N GLY A 141 9.50 23.47 21.36
CA GLY A 141 10.11 24.14 22.52
C GLY A 141 9.07 24.72 23.47
N ALA A 142 9.43 24.92 24.73
CA ALA A 142 8.71 25.81 25.62
C ALA A 142 8.92 27.27 25.18
N THR A 143 7.86 28.06 25.28
CA THR A 143 7.94 29.53 25.29
C THR A 143 7.71 30.11 26.68
N ASP A 144 7.12 29.34 27.59
CA ASP A 144 6.90 29.67 29.01
C ASP A 144 7.49 28.56 29.89
N HIS A 145 8.23 28.94 30.93
CA HIS A 145 8.82 28.05 31.93
C HIS A 145 8.20 28.29 33.31
N ASN A 146 7.68 27.22 33.93
CA ASN A 146 7.22 27.23 35.33
C ASN A 146 8.24 26.47 36.20
N ASP A 147 9.38 27.12 36.46
CA ASP A 147 10.44 26.56 37.31
C ASP A 147 9.93 26.38 38.76
N VAL A 148 10.07 25.17 39.30
CA VAL A 148 9.75 24.88 40.70
C VAL A 148 11.01 24.75 41.56
N PRO A 149 11.02 25.24 42.81
CA PRO A 149 12.17 25.08 43.70
C PRO A 149 12.39 23.60 44.06
N LEU A 150 13.62 23.19 44.40
CA LEU A 150 13.93 21.78 44.69
C LEU A 150 13.02 21.19 45.78
N SER A 151 12.64 22.00 46.77
CA SER A 151 11.72 21.62 47.85
C SER A 151 10.33 21.17 47.37
N ALA A 152 9.86 21.65 46.21
CA ALA A 152 8.58 21.27 45.60
C ALA A 152 8.69 20.07 44.64
N ILE A 153 9.85 19.41 44.58
CA ILE A 153 10.11 18.22 43.76
C ILE A 153 10.21 17.01 44.70
N SER A 154 9.52 15.90 44.41
CA SER A 154 9.53 14.69 45.26
C SER A 154 10.95 14.19 45.56
N PRO A 155 11.31 13.88 46.83
CA PRO A 155 12.60 13.27 47.18
C PRO A 155 12.85 11.95 46.44
N ASP A 156 11.81 11.12 46.25
CA ASP A 156 11.90 9.83 45.56
C ASP A 156 12.35 10.01 44.11
N LEU A 157 11.74 10.96 43.40
CA LEU A 157 12.15 11.34 42.05
C LEU A 157 13.58 11.86 42.03
N ARG A 158 13.96 12.78 42.94
CA ARG A 158 15.33 13.30 43.01
C ARG A 158 16.31 12.13 43.12
N GLN A 159 16.04 11.20 44.02
CA GLN A 159 16.88 10.03 44.25
C GLN A 159 16.90 9.07 43.05
N ALA A 160 15.78 8.86 42.35
CA ALA A 160 15.73 8.07 41.12
C ALA A 160 16.54 8.69 39.96
N VAL A 161 16.51 10.02 39.79
CA VAL A 161 17.32 10.73 38.79
C VAL A 161 18.81 10.67 39.14
N LEU A 162 19.17 10.95 40.39
CA LEU A 162 20.55 10.79 40.88
C LEU A 162 21.05 9.35 40.68
N LEU A 163 20.22 8.35 40.97
CA LEU A 163 20.58 6.95 40.77
C LEU A 163 20.87 6.59 39.31
N ALA A 164 20.08 7.13 38.38
CA ALA A 164 20.15 6.80 36.95
C ALA A 164 21.24 7.57 36.19
N GLU A 165 21.50 8.82 36.58
CA GLU A 165 22.36 9.76 35.86
C GLU A 165 23.68 10.06 36.61
N ASP A 166 23.67 10.22 37.94
CA ASP A 166 24.84 10.67 38.71
C ASP A 166 24.82 10.29 40.20
N ARG A 167 25.18 9.03 40.50
CA ARG A 167 25.08 8.44 41.84
C ARG A 167 25.94 9.11 42.92
N ASP A 168 26.96 9.86 42.51
CA ASP A 168 27.95 10.51 43.39
C ASP A 168 27.85 12.04 43.28
N PHE A 169 26.71 12.57 42.79
CA PHE A 169 26.52 13.98 42.45
C PHE A 169 26.94 14.93 43.57
N TYR A 170 26.56 14.66 44.82
CA TYR A 170 26.92 15.50 45.98
C TYR A 170 28.39 15.32 46.43
N GLY A 171 29.08 14.28 45.98
CA GLY A 171 30.46 13.93 46.37
C GLY A 171 31.56 14.51 45.48
N HIS A 172 31.23 15.07 44.30
CA HIS A 172 32.21 15.65 43.37
C HIS A 172 31.96 17.14 43.12
N ALA A 173 32.97 17.88 42.63
CA ALA A 173 32.82 19.27 42.17
C ALA A 173 32.80 19.30 40.63
N GLY A 174 31.62 19.23 40.00
CA GLY A 174 31.44 19.29 38.55
C GLY A 174 31.87 18.06 37.75
N LEU A 175 32.96 17.38 38.14
CA LEU A 175 33.55 16.25 37.40
C LEU A 175 33.73 15.02 38.30
N SER A 176 33.19 13.86 37.88
CA SER A 176 33.38 12.60 38.59
C SER A 176 34.67 11.90 38.16
N ILE A 177 35.75 12.04 38.95
CA ILE A 177 37.03 11.35 38.70
C ILE A 177 36.84 9.83 38.60
N ARG A 178 36.02 9.27 39.52
CA ARG A 178 35.63 7.85 39.50
C ARG A 178 34.81 7.49 38.26
N GLY A 179 33.92 8.37 37.79
CA GLY A 179 33.16 8.19 36.55
C GLY A 179 34.05 8.15 35.32
N VAL A 180 35.00 9.09 35.19
CA VAL A 180 35.98 9.14 34.09
C VAL A 180 36.86 7.89 34.09
N ALA A 181 37.44 7.51 35.23
CA ALA A 181 38.27 6.32 35.32
C ALA A 181 37.50 5.03 34.97
N ARG A 182 36.25 4.90 35.45
CA ARG A 182 35.38 3.76 35.13
C ARG A 182 35.04 3.71 33.64
N ALA A 183 34.76 4.85 33.01
CA ALA A 183 34.45 4.90 31.59
C ALA A 183 35.65 4.54 30.70
N VAL A 184 36.87 4.96 31.04
CA VAL A 184 38.09 4.55 30.34
C VAL A 184 38.29 3.02 30.40
N VAL A 185 38.10 2.41 31.58
CA VAL A 185 38.15 0.94 31.71
C VAL A 185 37.00 0.26 30.95
N ALA A 186 35.80 0.84 30.99
CA ALA A 186 34.63 0.28 30.34
C ALA A 186 34.71 0.32 28.80
N ASP A 187 35.24 1.40 28.20
CA ASP A 187 35.51 1.49 26.76
C ASP A 187 36.55 0.45 26.29
N VAL A 188 37.59 0.18 27.09
CA VAL A 188 38.56 -0.89 26.80
C VAL A 188 37.92 -2.29 26.88
N SER A 189 36.89 -2.47 27.72
CA SER A 189 36.09 -3.71 27.80
C SER A 189 34.96 -3.80 26.76
N GLY A 190 34.78 -2.79 25.90
CA GLY A 190 33.70 -2.72 24.91
C GLY A 190 32.33 -2.32 25.44
N SER A 191 32.21 -1.90 26.71
CA SER A 191 30.94 -1.52 27.36
C SER A 191 30.82 0.00 27.55
N ARG A 192 30.37 0.72 26.52
CA ARG A 192 30.17 2.17 26.56
C ARG A 192 29.17 2.62 27.65
N GLN A 193 29.67 3.12 28.76
CA GLN A 193 28.91 3.85 29.78
C GLN A 193 29.22 5.35 29.73
N GLY A 194 28.20 6.19 29.98
CA GLY A 194 28.37 7.64 30.02
C GLY A 194 29.10 8.09 31.28
N ALA A 195 30.14 8.91 31.12
CA ALA A 195 30.97 9.42 32.22
C ALA A 195 30.56 10.82 32.75
N SER A 196 29.48 11.41 32.21
CA SER A 196 29.18 12.83 32.41
C SER A 196 28.24 13.06 33.60
N THR A 197 28.61 13.99 34.48
CA THR A 197 27.85 14.38 35.67
C THR A 197 26.61 15.20 35.34
N ILE A 198 25.64 15.30 36.26
CA ILE A 198 24.46 16.17 36.10
C ILE A 198 24.89 17.61 35.79
N THR A 199 25.95 18.11 36.44
CA THR A 199 26.48 19.46 36.19
C THR A 199 27.02 19.61 34.76
N GLN A 200 27.72 18.61 34.22
CA GLN A 200 28.14 18.61 32.81
C GLN A 200 26.96 18.52 31.85
N GLN A 201 25.92 17.75 32.20
CA GLN A 201 24.69 17.66 31.39
C GLN A 201 23.95 19.01 31.37
N TYR A 202 23.85 19.69 32.52
CA TYR A 202 23.29 21.03 32.62
C TYR A 202 24.12 22.06 31.82
N ALA A 203 25.44 22.08 32.00
CA ALA A 203 26.36 22.94 31.25
C ALA A 203 26.19 22.77 29.73
N ARG A 204 26.15 21.52 29.27
CA ARG A 204 25.93 21.16 27.86
C ARG A 204 24.58 21.63 27.33
N ASN A 205 23.50 21.35 28.06
CA ASN A 205 22.15 21.58 27.58
C ASN A 205 21.76 23.06 27.60
N ALA A 206 22.24 23.84 28.58
CA ALA A 206 21.86 25.25 28.76
C ALA A 206 22.79 26.27 28.08
N PHE A 207 24.05 25.93 27.78
CA PHE A 207 25.04 26.93 27.35
C PHE A 207 25.91 26.58 26.13
N LEU A 208 25.97 25.31 25.70
CA LEU A 208 26.93 24.88 24.66
C LEU A 208 26.26 24.46 23.35
N SER A 209 26.93 24.76 22.24
CA SER A 209 26.41 24.56 20.90
C SER A 209 26.65 23.14 20.33
N GLN A 210 26.19 22.90 19.10
CA GLN A 210 25.91 21.55 18.61
C GLN A 210 27.12 20.66 18.31
N ARG A 211 28.30 21.24 17.99
CA ARG A 211 29.43 20.45 17.47
C ARG A 211 30.14 19.66 18.58
N VAL A 212 30.12 18.34 18.52
CA VAL A 212 30.91 17.47 19.40
C VAL A 212 32.39 17.48 18.96
N THR A 213 33.12 18.52 19.34
CA THR A 213 34.59 18.58 19.25
C THR A 213 35.23 18.28 20.61
N VAL A 214 36.53 17.94 20.61
CA VAL A 214 37.33 17.82 21.83
C VAL A 214 37.28 19.14 22.61
N ASP A 215 37.44 20.27 21.91
CA ASP A 215 37.39 21.61 22.50
C ASP A 215 36.05 21.89 23.19
N ARG A 216 34.91 21.53 22.56
CA ARG A 216 33.59 21.66 23.22
C ARG A 216 33.50 20.79 24.47
N LYS A 217 34.08 19.59 24.47
CA LYS A 217 34.06 18.74 25.68
C LYS A 217 34.94 19.29 26.80
N ILE A 218 36.05 19.96 26.47
CA ILE A 218 36.87 20.70 27.45
C ILE A 218 36.10 21.92 27.97
N GLN A 219 35.40 22.68 27.10
CA GLN A 219 34.49 23.75 27.53
C GLN A 219 33.35 23.25 28.42
N GLU A 220 32.76 22.08 28.14
CA GLU A 220 31.74 21.43 28.98
C GLU A 220 32.28 21.08 30.37
N MET A 221 33.54 20.65 30.46
CA MET A 221 34.21 20.42 31.74
C MET A 221 34.50 21.72 32.50
N ALA A 222 35.06 22.72 31.82
CA ALA A 222 35.37 24.03 32.41
C ALA A 222 34.12 24.75 32.92
N LEU A 223 33.06 24.77 32.12
CA LEU A 223 31.80 25.39 32.49
C LEU A 223 31.12 24.64 33.65
N ALA A 224 31.19 23.31 33.69
CA ALA A 224 30.68 22.54 34.83
C ALA A 224 31.45 22.86 36.12
N LEU A 225 32.77 23.00 36.07
CA LEU A 225 33.59 23.44 37.21
C LEU A 225 33.19 24.85 37.68
N ASN A 226 32.99 25.80 36.77
CA ASN A 226 32.64 27.17 37.14
C ASN A 226 31.19 27.32 37.62
N LEU A 227 30.24 26.50 37.12
CA LEU A 227 28.88 26.44 37.65
C LEU A 227 28.86 26.00 39.12
N GLU A 228 29.72 25.05 39.51
CA GLU A 228 29.86 24.58 40.90
C GLU A 228 30.61 25.56 41.81
N ARG A 229 31.31 26.55 41.23
CA ARG A 229 31.88 27.68 41.97
C ARG A 229 30.83 28.79 42.24
N GLN A 230 29.76 28.86 41.43
CA GLN A 230 28.70 29.87 41.55
C GLN A 230 27.42 29.38 42.25
N TYR A 231 27.05 28.11 42.08
CA TYR A 231 25.76 27.57 42.53
C TYR A 231 25.94 26.37 43.47
N GLY A 232 25.05 26.25 44.46
CA GLY A 232 25.02 25.07 45.32
C GLY A 232 24.52 23.83 44.57
N LYS A 233 24.81 22.64 45.10
CA LYS A 233 24.36 21.36 44.53
C LYS A 233 22.85 21.30 44.32
N ASP A 234 22.08 21.79 45.29
CA ASP A 234 20.62 21.81 45.22
C ASP A 234 20.11 22.81 44.17
N ASP A 235 20.79 23.94 43.98
CA ASP A 235 20.48 24.90 42.90
C ASP A 235 20.77 24.30 41.53
N ILE A 236 21.89 23.60 41.38
CA ILE A 236 22.26 22.91 40.13
C ILE A 236 21.25 21.81 39.82
N LEU A 237 20.85 21.01 40.81
CA LEU A 237 19.85 19.96 40.63
C LEU A 237 18.46 20.54 40.30
N ALA A 238 18.03 21.61 40.96
CA ALA A 238 16.79 22.31 40.62
C ALA A 238 16.82 22.87 39.19
N LYS A 239 17.89 23.58 38.83
CA LYS A 239 18.05 24.14 37.48
C LYS A 239 18.05 23.04 36.42
N TYR A 240 18.78 21.95 36.65
CA TYR A 240 18.78 20.78 35.78
C TYR A 240 17.38 20.21 35.58
N LEU A 241 16.68 19.87 36.68
CA LEU A 241 15.35 19.25 36.64
C LEU A 241 14.27 20.15 36.02
N ASN A 242 14.43 21.47 36.03
CA ASN A 242 13.53 22.43 35.37
C ASN A 242 13.93 22.77 33.91
N THR A 243 15.20 22.56 33.51
CA THR A 243 15.70 22.92 32.16
C THR A 243 15.61 21.77 31.16
N ILE A 244 15.79 20.51 31.60
CA ILE A 244 15.83 19.37 30.68
C ILE A 244 14.46 19.04 30.07
N TYR A 245 14.51 18.50 28.85
CA TYR A 245 13.34 18.03 28.12
C TYR A 245 13.07 16.57 28.48
N TYR A 246 11.83 16.26 28.86
CA TYR A 246 11.41 14.92 29.25
C TYR A 246 10.62 14.19 28.15
N GLY A 247 10.49 14.76 26.95
CA GLY A 247 9.64 14.22 25.88
C GLY A 247 8.23 14.82 25.91
N ARG A 248 7.37 14.51 24.93
CA ARG A 248 5.95 14.92 24.89
C ARG A 248 5.68 16.42 25.00
N GLY A 249 6.62 17.28 24.60
CA GLY A 249 6.52 18.73 24.83
C GLY A 249 6.69 19.16 26.30
N ALA A 250 7.17 18.28 27.19
CA ALA A 250 7.35 18.56 28.60
C ALA A 250 8.77 19.09 28.91
N TYR A 251 8.84 20.37 29.28
CA TYR A 251 10.05 21.08 29.69
C TYR A 251 10.04 21.26 31.19
N GLY A 252 11.09 20.76 31.83
CA GLY A 252 11.18 20.75 33.27
C GLY A 252 10.19 19.78 33.93
N ILE A 253 10.46 19.52 35.20
CA ILE A 253 9.77 18.44 35.92
C ILE A 253 8.28 18.72 36.16
N ALA A 254 7.88 19.99 36.28
CA ALA A 254 6.48 20.38 36.42
C ALA A 254 5.63 19.93 35.22
N ALA A 255 6.11 20.17 34.00
CA ALA A 255 5.44 19.70 32.80
C ALA A 255 5.49 18.17 32.70
N ALA A 256 6.62 17.54 33.05
CA ALA A 256 6.81 16.10 32.94
C ALA A 256 5.90 15.29 33.90
N ALA A 257 5.79 15.72 35.16
CA ALA A 257 4.90 15.10 36.15
C ALA A 257 3.44 15.06 35.65
N ASN A 258 2.98 16.16 35.05
CA ASN A 258 1.65 16.23 34.45
C ASN A 258 1.57 15.38 33.17
N ALA A 259 2.50 15.52 32.22
CA ALA A 259 2.46 14.84 30.92
C ALA A 259 2.50 13.30 31.02
N TYR A 260 3.25 12.76 31.96
CA TYR A 260 3.40 11.31 32.14
C TYR A 260 2.39 10.73 33.15
N PHE A 261 2.03 11.45 34.21
CA PHE A 261 1.23 10.90 35.33
C PHE A 261 0.02 11.74 35.74
N GLY A 262 -0.06 13.01 35.33
CA GLY A 262 -1.18 13.89 35.67
C GLY A 262 -1.13 14.42 37.10
N VAL A 263 0.07 14.48 37.67
CA VAL A 263 0.32 14.92 39.05
C VAL A 263 1.32 16.08 39.08
N THR A 264 1.45 16.73 40.23
CA THR A 264 2.48 17.74 40.50
C THR A 264 3.81 17.07 40.91
N PRO A 265 4.98 17.73 40.76
CA PRO A 265 6.29 17.10 41.01
C PRO A 265 6.52 16.57 42.43
N ASP A 266 5.86 17.13 43.43
CA ASP A 266 5.88 16.70 44.83
C ASP A 266 5.12 15.38 45.07
N ARG A 267 4.23 15.00 44.15
CA ARG A 267 3.37 13.81 44.24
C ARG A 267 3.90 12.59 43.49
N LEU A 268 5.07 12.70 42.86
CA LEU A 268 5.71 11.60 42.15
C LEU A 268 6.33 10.59 43.12
N ASP A 269 5.97 9.31 42.98
CA ASP A 269 6.61 8.21 43.71
C ASP A 269 7.93 7.77 43.06
N PHE A 270 8.68 6.88 43.72
CA PHE A 270 9.96 6.36 43.20
C PHE A 270 9.82 5.59 41.87
N ALA A 271 8.71 4.86 41.66
CA ALA A 271 8.48 4.09 40.44
C ALA A 271 8.22 5.00 39.24
N GLN A 272 7.44 6.05 39.43
CA GLN A 272 7.21 7.16 38.49
C GLN A 272 8.49 7.95 38.26
N GLY A 273 9.26 8.20 39.33
CA GLY A 273 10.57 8.84 39.28
C GLY A 273 11.56 8.09 38.39
N MET A 274 11.58 6.76 38.46
CA MET A 274 12.39 5.92 37.56
C MET A 274 11.96 5.98 36.08
N VAL A 275 10.67 6.24 35.77
CA VAL A 275 10.24 6.48 34.39
C VAL A 275 10.75 7.83 33.89
N LEU A 276 10.61 8.89 34.69
CA LEU A 276 11.12 10.21 34.31
C LEU A 276 12.67 10.22 34.23
N ALA A 277 13.36 9.48 35.09
CA ALA A 277 14.80 9.27 35.00
C ALA A 277 15.22 8.43 33.77
N ALA A 278 14.37 7.52 33.30
CA ALA A 278 14.63 6.74 32.09
C ALA A 278 14.60 7.60 30.82
N VAL A 279 13.62 8.51 30.69
CA VAL A 279 13.46 9.36 29.50
C VAL A 279 14.52 10.45 29.38
N ILE A 280 15.12 10.95 30.47
CA ILE A 280 16.20 11.98 30.43
C ILE A 280 17.32 11.60 29.45
N LYS A 281 17.71 10.32 29.41
CA LYS A 281 18.81 9.83 28.56
C LYS A 281 18.51 9.94 27.07
N ASP A 282 17.27 9.65 26.68
CA ASP A 282 16.76 9.75 25.31
C ASP A 282 15.23 9.89 25.38
N PRO A 283 14.70 11.13 25.34
CA PRO A 283 13.28 11.39 25.54
C PRO A 283 12.36 10.77 24.49
N TRP A 284 12.92 10.44 23.31
CA TRP A 284 12.20 9.78 22.24
C TRP A 284 12.27 8.25 22.39
N ALA A 285 13.48 7.70 22.50
CA ALA A 285 13.69 6.24 22.48
C ALA A 285 13.26 5.52 23.77
N TYR A 286 13.02 6.25 24.86
CA TYR A 286 12.54 5.69 26.13
C TYR A 286 11.14 6.17 26.53
N ASP A 287 10.39 6.86 25.67
CA ASP A 287 8.99 7.16 25.93
C ASP A 287 8.15 5.85 25.96
N PRO A 288 7.43 5.56 27.05
CA PRO A 288 6.59 4.36 27.18
C PRO A 288 5.47 4.21 26.14
N ASP A 289 5.04 5.29 25.49
CA ASP A 289 4.01 5.28 24.43
C ASP A 289 4.64 5.06 23.04
N HIS A 290 5.92 5.44 22.86
CA HIS A 290 6.65 5.24 21.61
C HIS A 290 7.31 3.86 21.51
N ASP A 291 8.14 3.50 22.49
CA ASP A 291 8.72 2.16 22.61
C ASP A 291 8.57 1.64 24.06
N PRO A 292 7.42 1.02 24.39
CA PRO A 292 7.20 0.44 25.72
C PRO A 292 8.24 -0.63 26.08
N THR A 293 8.90 -1.25 25.11
CA THR A 293 9.90 -2.31 25.35
C THR A 293 11.25 -1.69 25.73
N ALA A 294 11.69 -0.64 25.05
CA ALA A 294 12.88 0.12 25.43
C ALA A 294 12.69 0.88 26.74
N ALA A 295 11.55 1.56 26.91
CA ALA A 295 11.18 2.24 28.15
C ALA A 295 11.22 1.27 29.34
N ARG A 296 10.51 0.13 29.24
CA ARG A 296 10.50 -0.90 30.29
C ARG A 296 11.89 -1.49 30.57
N ARG A 297 12.70 -1.71 29.53
CA ARG A 297 14.08 -2.21 29.68
C ARG A 297 14.98 -1.20 30.39
N ARG A 298 14.88 0.10 30.08
CA ARG A 298 15.64 1.16 30.77
C ARG A 298 15.17 1.33 32.22
N TRP A 299 13.87 1.32 32.46
CA TRP A 299 13.30 1.34 33.82
C TRP A 299 13.75 0.14 34.66
N ASN A 300 13.69 -1.08 34.11
CA ASN A 300 14.14 -2.31 34.80
C ASN A 300 15.64 -2.23 35.20
N TRP A 301 16.47 -1.54 34.41
CA TRP A 301 17.88 -1.29 34.76
C TRP A 301 18.03 -0.32 35.95
N ILE A 302 17.21 0.75 36.00
CA ILE A 302 17.20 1.67 37.15
C ILE A 302 16.66 0.95 38.39
N PHE A 303 15.59 0.17 38.26
CA PHE A 303 15.02 -0.68 39.31
C PHE A 303 16.05 -1.66 39.90
N ALA A 304 16.80 -2.38 39.06
CA ALA A 304 17.87 -3.26 39.52
C ALA A 304 18.95 -2.48 40.29
N THR A 305 19.35 -1.32 39.76
CA THR A 305 20.32 -0.42 40.42
C THR A 305 19.80 0.13 41.75
N ALA A 306 18.49 0.34 41.90
CA ALA A 306 17.84 0.83 43.12
C ALA A 306 17.77 -0.26 44.19
N ARG A 307 17.38 -1.48 43.79
CA ARG A 307 17.40 -2.68 44.63
C ARG A 307 18.82 -2.93 45.17
N ASP A 308 19.82 -2.91 44.31
CA ASP A 308 21.22 -3.18 44.69
C ASP A 308 21.82 -2.06 45.57
N ALA A 309 21.19 -0.89 45.58
CA ALA A 309 21.51 0.21 46.49
C ALA A 309 20.66 0.21 47.79
N GLY A 310 19.76 -0.76 47.98
CA GLY A 310 18.87 -0.84 49.15
C GLY A 310 17.78 0.24 49.20
N LEU A 311 17.48 0.89 48.07
CA LEU A 311 16.56 2.04 48.01
C LEU A 311 15.09 1.65 47.81
N ILE A 312 14.83 0.42 47.37
CA ILE A 312 13.47 -0.09 47.13
C ILE A 312 13.34 -1.52 47.67
N ASP A 313 12.13 -1.87 48.10
CA ASP A 313 11.72 -3.27 48.21
C ASP A 313 11.22 -3.74 46.83
N PRO A 314 11.90 -4.70 46.18
CA PRO A 314 11.50 -5.20 44.86
C PRO A 314 10.15 -5.93 44.86
N ALA A 315 9.59 -6.31 46.02
CA ALA A 315 8.26 -6.91 46.11
C ALA A 315 7.11 -5.89 46.01
N THR A 316 7.37 -4.61 46.31
CA THR A 316 6.32 -3.56 46.35
C THR A 316 6.37 -2.62 45.15
N VAL A 317 7.53 -2.42 44.53
CA VAL A 317 7.72 -1.50 43.41
C VAL A 317 7.41 -2.19 42.08
N THR A 318 6.35 -1.74 41.41
CA THR A 318 5.95 -2.22 40.07
C THR A 318 6.07 -1.11 39.02
N TYR A 319 6.04 -1.45 37.73
CA TYR A 319 6.10 -0.46 36.66
C TYR A 319 4.80 0.37 36.65
N PRO A 320 4.87 1.70 36.79
CA PRO A 320 3.69 2.52 37.01
C PRO A 320 2.85 2.63 35.73
N LYS A 321 1.55 2.90 35.88
CA LYS A 321 0.69 3.25 34.76
C LYS A 321 1.04 4.65 34.26
N VAL A 322 1.49 4.75 33.02
CA VAL A 322 1.81 6.00 32.34
C VAL A 322 0.59 6.46 31.53
N ARG A 323 0.33 7.76 31.46
CA ARG A 323 -0.68 8.35 30.57
C ARG A 323 -0.26 8.16 29.10
N PRO A 324 -1.18 8.02 28.14
CA PRO A 324 -0.86 8.19 26.73
C PRO A 324 -0.27 9.57 26.46
N ALA A 325 0.57 9.70 25.43
CA ALA A 325 1.11 10.97 25.02
C ALA A 325 -0.02 11.90 24.52
N GLY A 326 0.01 13.16 24.97
CA GLY A 326 -0.76 14.24 24.39
C GLY A 326 0.18 15.13 23.59
N SER A 327 -0.22 15.54 22.39
CA SER A 327 0.63 16.41 21.56
C SER A 327 0.47 17.88 21.93
N ALA A 328 1.59 18.57 22.20
CA ALA A 328 1.62 20.04 22.24
C ALA A 328 1.32 20.68 20.88
N ILE A 329 1.53 19.95 19.78
CA ILE A 329 1.25 20.35 18.40
C ILE A 329 0.13 19.46 17.86
N GLY A 330 -1.10 19.94 17.98
CA GLY A 330 -2.29 19.18 17.59
C GLY A 330 -2.39 18.88 16.10
N GLY A 331 -3.21 17.88 15.75
CA GLY A 331 -3.50 17.51 14.37
C GLY A 331 -2.36 16.77 13.64
N PRO A 332 -2.51 16.51 12.33
CA PRO A 332 -1.56 15.74 11.53
C PRO A 332 -0.13 16.30 11.52
N LEU A 333 0.03 17.60 11.83
CA LEU A 333 1.31 18.30 11.90
C LEU A 333 2.23 17.74 12.98
N GLY A 334 1.70 17.23 14.10
CA GLY A 334 2.52 16.63 15.15
C GLY A 334 3.32 15.42 14.67
N LEU A 335 2.74 14.60 13.78
CA LEU A 335 3.44 13.46 13.18
C LEU A 335 4.55 13.88 12.20
N VAL A 336 4.42 15.05 11.57
CA VAL A 336 5.50 15.64 10.76
C VAL A 336 6.69 16.03 11.65
N VAL A 337 6.40 16.64 12.80
CA VAL A 337 7.43 17.01 13.79
C VAL A 337 8.16 15.76 14.29
N ASP A 338 7.43 14.69 14.62
CA ASP A 338 8.01 13.41 15.02
C ASP A 338 8.94 12.81 13.95
N GLN A 339 8.59 12.92 12.65
CA GLN A 339 9.44 12.47 11.56
C GLN A 339 10.70 13.33 11.41
N VAL A 340 10.58 14.65 11.55
CA VAL A 340 11.72 15.58 11.56
C VAL A 340 12.65 15.27 12.73
N GLU A 341 12.12 15.09 13.93
CA GLU A 341 12.90 14.76 15.13
C GLU A 341 13.63 13.42 15.00
N ARG A 342 12.96 12.38 14.47
CA ARG A 342 13.60 11.10 14.13
C ARG A 342 14.77 11.27 13.16
N GLU A 343 14.59 12.02 12.07
CA GLU A 343 15.67 12.25 11.09
C GLU A 343 16.86 12.99 11.71
N LEU A 344 16.59 14.04 12.50
CA LEU A 344 17.60 14.82 13.20
C LEU A 344 18.41 13.95 14.19
N GLY A 345 17.72 13.07 14.92
CA GLY A 345 18.34 12.09 15.83
C GLY A 345 19.36 11.20 15.13
N THR A 346 19.06 10.70 13.93
CA THR A 346 20.03 9.88 13.14
C THR A 346 21.29 10.63 12.73
N ARG A 347 21.26 11.97 12.75
CA ARG A 347 22.38 12.85 12.41
C ARG A 347 23.06 13.46 13.65
N GLY A 348 22.71 12.99 14.84
CA GLY A 348 23.32 13.41 16.11
C GLY A 348 22.79 14.71 16.71
N ILE A 349 21.72 15.29 16.15
CA ILE A 349 20.98 16.37 16.81
C ILE A 349 19.93 15.72 17.70
N THR A 350 20.14 15.79 19.02
CA THR A 350 19.27 15.13 19.98
C THR A 350 17.92 15.85 20.11
N SER A 351 16.91 15.11 20.59
CA SER A 351 15.63 15.65 21.02
C SER A 351 15.80 16.91 21.89
N GLN A 352 16.63 16.83 22.94
CA GLN A 352 16.98 17.98 23.80
C GLN A 352 17.47 19.20 23.01
N GLN A 353 18.34 19.02 22.01
CA GLN A 353 18.87 20.12 21.20
C GLN A 353 17.80 20.74 20.29
N LEU A 354 16.99 19.90 19.64
CA LEU A 354 15.85 20.36 18.84
C LEU A 354 14.87 21.17 19.68
N HIS A 355 14.64 20.78 20.93
CA HIS A 355 13.59 21.34 21.76
C HIS A 355 14.04 22.53 22.63
N THR A 356 15.35 22.77 22.82
CA THR A 356 15.84 23.85 23.72
C THR A 356 16.84 24.84 23.12
N GLN A 357 17.38 24.63 21.91
CA GLN A 357 18.50 25.43 21.37
C GLN A 357 18.13 26.41 20.24
N GLY A 358 16.84 26.72 20.03
CA GLY A 358 16.41 27.79 19.12
C GLY A 358 16.76 27.57 17.64
N LEU A 359 16.78 26.31 17.20
CA LEU A 359 17.22 25.92 15.87
C LEU A 359 16.28 26.44 14.78
N LYS A 360 16.85 26.89 13.66
CA LYS A 360 16.13 27.06 12.41
C LYS A 360 16.22 25.77 11.61
N VAL A 361 15.09 25.06 11.48
CA VAL A 361 14.98 23.84 10.67
C VAL A 361 14.15 24.15 9.43
N VAL A 362 14.74 24.03 8.24
CA VAL A 362 14.00 24.11 6.97
C VAL A 362 13.65 22.69 6.56
N THR A 363 12.35 22.40 6.45
CA THR A 363 11.84 21.09 6.01
C THR A 363 11.69 21.05 4.49
N THR A 364 11.46 19.87 3.93
CA THR A 364 11.14 19.69 2.50
C THR A 364 9.67 19.92 2.17
N LEU A 365 8.80 20.04 3.19
CA LEU A 365 7.36 20.12 3.00
C LEU A 365 6.96 21.40 2.26
N ASP A 366 5.99 21.25 1.38
CA ASP A 366 5.36 22.35 0.67
C ASP A 366 4.06 22.75 1.37
N GLN A 367 3.84 24.04 1.61
CA GLN A 367 2.65 24.49 2.34
C GLN A 367 1.35 24.19 1.58
N ALA A 368 1.33 24.40 0.26
CA ALA A 368 0.14 24.16 -0.56
C ALA A 368 -0.13 22.65 -0.68
N ALA A 369 0.91 21.84 -0.89
CA ALA A 369 0.75 20.38 -0.90
C ALA A 369 0.29 19.85 0.46
N GLN A 370 0.86 20.31 1.58
CA GLN A 370 0.47 19.88 2.92
C GLN A 370 -0.97 20.27 3.25
N GLN A 371 -1.39 21.50 2.90
CA GLN A 371 -2.78 21.94 3.03
C GLN A 371 -3.72 21.11 2.15
N SER A 372 -3.30 20.79 0.92
CA SER A 372 -4.06 19.93 0.02
C SER A 372 -4.23 18.52 0.58
N ALA A 373 -3.21 17.94 1.21
CA ALA A 373 -3.28 16.61 1.82
C ALA A 373 -4.26 16.58 3.01
N VAL A 374 -4.13 17.53 3.95
CA VAL A 374 -5.05 17.61 5.09
C VAL A 374 -6.49 17.89 4.62
N GLY A 375 -6.66 18.78 3.63
CA GLY A 375 -7.96 19.13 3.06
C GLY A 375 -8.64 17.97 2.34
N SER A 376 -7.91 17.23 1.49
CA SER A 376 -8.45 16.10 0.73
C SER A 376 -8.79 14.92 1.64
N VAL A 377 -7.95 14.61 2.64
CA VAL A 377 -8.26 13.56 3.63
C VAL A 377 -9.49 13.93 4.45
N LYS A 378 -9.55 15.14 5.00
CA LYS A 378 -10.71 15.62 5.76
C LYS A 378 -11.99 15.56 4.93
N LYS A 379 -11.94 15.98 3.66
CA LYS A 379 -13.06 15.90 2.71
C LYS A 379 -13.52 14.45 2.50
N ALA A 380 -12.59 13.50 2.35
CA ALA A 380 -12.90 12.09 2.11
C ALA A 380 -13.51 11.38 3.33
N LEU A 381 -13.03 11.69 4.55
CA LEU A 381 -13.46 11.06 5.80
C LEU A 381 -14.71 11.71 6.43
N THR A 382 -15.04 12.95 6.09
CA THR A 382 -16.24 13.64 6.61
C THR A 382 -17.52 12.88 6.25
N GLY A 383 -18.34 12.56 7.25
CA GLY A 383 -19.61 11.85 7.08
C GLY A 383 -19.47 10.33 6.86
N GLN A 384 -18.26 9.77 6.92
CA GLN A 384 -18.04 8.32 6.79
C GLN A 384 -18.27 7.58 8.13
N PRO A 385 -18.43 6.24 8.10
CA PRO A 385 -18.52 5.44 9.31
C PRO A 385 -17.32 5.60 10.24
N ALA A 386 -17.58 5.62 11.55
CA ALA A 386 -16.55 5.81 12.57
C ALA A 386 -15.44 4.76 12.50
N GLY A 387 -14.19 5.19 12.73
CA GLY A 387 -13.02 4.32 12.79
C GLY A 387 -12.31 4.07 11.45
N LEU A 388 -12.79 4.62 10.33
CA LEU A 388 -11.96 4.76 9.13
C LEU A 388 -10.76 5.67 9.42
N GLN A 389 -9.61 5.31 8.87
CA GLN A 389 -8.36 6.03 8.97
C GLN A 389 -7.73 6.17 7.59
N ALA A 390 -6.85 7.16 7.45
CA ALA A 390 -6.15 7.45 6.21
C ALA A 390 -4.67 7.73 6.47
N ALA A 391 -3.84 7.44 5.47
CA ALA A 391 -2.47 7.90 5.37
C ALA A 391 -2.22 8.48 3.98
N LEU A 392 -1.43 9.55 3.90
CA LEU A 392 -0.99 10.15 2.63
C LEU A 392 0.48 10.55 2.77
N VAL A 393 1.32 10.09 1.85
CA VAL A 393 2.73 10.53 1.74
C VAL A 393 3.01 10.94 0.31
N ALA A 394 3.59 12.13 0.13
CA ALA A 394 3.98 12.65 -1.18
C ALA A 394 5.45 13.08 -1.20
N LEU A 395 6.15 12.71 -2.26
CA LEU A 395 7.58 12.87 -2.47
C LEU A 395 7.85 13.54 -3.81
N ASP A 396 8.88 14.36 -3.83
CA ASP A 396 9.47 14.90 -5.05
C ASP A 396 10.37 13.83 -5.72
N PRO A 397 10.07 13.39 -6.95
CA PRO A 397 10.87 12.37 -7.65
C PRO A 397 12.32 12.77 -7.90
N SER A 398 12.63 14.06 -7.96
CA SER A 398 13.96 14.61 -8.31
C SER A 398 14.88 14.86 -7.13
N THR A 399 14.38 14.71 -5.90
CA THR A 399 15.15 14.96 -4.66
C THR A 399 14.84 13.98 -3.52
N GLY A 400 13.74 13.24 -3.56
CA GLY A 400 13.27 12.43 -2.43
C GLY A 400 12.73 13.23 -1.25
N GLY A 401 12.63 14.56 -1.37
CA GLY A 401 12.08 15.41 -0.32
C GLY A 401 10.58 15.17 -0.13
N VAL A 402 10.15 14.95 1.12
CA VAL A 402 8.71 14.83 1.47
C VAL A 402 8.04 16.18 1.26
N ARG A 403 7.08 16.25 0.32
CA ARG A 403 6.32 17.45 0.00
C ARG A 403 5.03 17.57 0.81
N ALA A 404 4.38 16.44 1.12
CA ALA A 404 3.24 16.39 2.02
C ALA A 404 3.22 15.07 2.81
N TYR A 405 2.70 15.12 4.02
CA TYR A 405 2.65 13.98 4.95
C TYR A 405 1.40 14.03 5.85
N TYR A 406 0.71 12.90 5.94
CA TYR A 406 -0.46 12.71 6.79
C TYR A 406 -0.46 11.27 7.32
N GLY A 407 -0.34 11.10 8.64
CA GLY A 407 -0.42 9.79 9.30
C GLY A 407 -1.70 9.54 10.11
N GLY A 408 -2.52 10.56 10.31
CA GLY A 408 -3.73 10.51 11.12
C GLY A 408 -4.18 11.90 11.59
N GLU A 409 -5.38 11.99 12.16
CA GLU A 409 -5.96 13.24 12.71
C GLU A 409 -5.32 13.68 14.04
N HIS A 410 -4.56 12.80 14.68
CA HIS A 410 -3.90 13.07 15.97
C HIS A 410 -2.41 13.35 15.78
N GLY A 411 -1.82 14.12 16.71
CA GLY A 411 -0.46 14.64 16.59
C GLY A 411 0.62 13.71 17.15
N SER A 412 1.69 14.33 17.67
CA SER A 412 2.86 13.66 18.22
C SER A 412 2.48 12.59 19.25
N GLY A 413 3.12 11.42 19.18
CA GLY A 413 2.89 10.29 20.08
C GLY A 413 1.69 9.40 19.74
N TYR A 414 0.88 9.73 18.74
CA TYR A 414 -0.22 8.86 18.28
C TYR A 414 0.21 7.91 17.15
N PHE A 415 -0.60 6.89 16.89
CA PHE A 415 -0.33 5.88 15.85
C PHE A 415 -0.26 6.51 14.44
N ASP A 416 0.96 6.55 13.89
CA ASP A 416 1.26 7.11 12.57
C ASP A 416 1.01 6.08 11.47
N ASN A 417 -0.16 6.14 10.81
CA ASN A 417 -0.50 5.21 9.73
C ASN A 417 0.42 5.34 8.51
N ALA A 418 1.08 6.49 8.31
CA ALA A 418 2.03 6.71 7.22
C ALA A 418 3.43 6.14 7.52
N ALA A 419 3.72 5.83 8.79
CA ALA A 419 4.91 5.11 9.26
C ALA A 419 4.64 3.63 9.62
N ALA A 420 3.38 3.22 9.76
CA ALA A 420 2.97 1.87 10.11
C ALA A 420 3.06 0.89 8.93
N LEU A 421 3.13 -0.41 9.26
CA LEU A 421 3.22 -1.52 8.30
C LEU A 421 1.83 -2.02 7.89
N HIS A 422 1.49 -1.90 6.60
CA HIS A 422 0.21 -2.34 6.03
C HIS A 422 0.41 -3.20 4.77
N PRO A 423 -0.41 -4.23 4.49
CA PRO A 423 -0.31 -5.05 3.28
C PRO A 423 -0.45 -4.20 2.01
N ALA A 424 0.56 -4.20 1.14
CA ALA A 424 0.62 -3.34 -0.05
C ALA A 424 -0.45 -3.66 -1.12
N ALA A 425 -1.02 -4.87 -1.07
CA ALA A 425 -1.97 -5.39 -2.04
C ALA A 425 -1.47 -5.26 -3.50
N SER A 426 -2.39 -5.10 -4.45
CA SER A 426 -2.06 -5.02 -5.89
C SER A 426 -1.17 -3.83 -6.31
N THR A 427 -0.89 -2.85 -5.43
CA THR A 427 0.14 -1.82 -5.73
C THR A 427 1.54 -2.41 -5.91
N PHE A 428 1.79 -3.60 -5.33
CA PHE A 428 3.07 -4.28 -5.43
C PHE A 428 3.35 -4.87 -6.83
N LYS A 429 2.31 -5.05 -7.65
CA LYS A 429 2.44 -5.57 -9.03
C LYS A 429 3.35 -4.70 -9.90
N SER A 430 3.38 -3.39 -9.66
CA SER A 430 4.33 -2.45 -10.29
C SER A 430 5.79 -2.83 -10.10
N ILE A 431 6.15 -3.35 -8.91
CA ILE A 431 7.50 -3.83 -8.58
C ILE A 431 7.78 -5.15 -9.31
N VAL A 432 6.79 -6.04 -9.39
CA VAL A 432 6.89 -7.30 -10.16
C VAL A 432 7.13 -7.00 -11.63
N LEU A 433 6.42 -6.03 -12.22
CA LEU A 433 6.61 -5.62 -13.62
C LEU A 433 8.03 -5.08 -13.85
N ALA A 434 8.53 -4.20 -12.97
CA ALA A 434 9.91 -3.72 -13.03
C ALA A 434 10.93 -4.88 -12.96
N ALA A 435 10.69 -5.86 -12.07
CA ALA A 435 11.54 -7.05 -11.94
C ALA A 435 11.48 -7.96 -13.18
N ALA A 436 10.31 -8.09 -13.81
CA ALA A 436 10.10 -8.87 -15.04
C ALA A 436 10.82 -8.24 -16.24
N LEU A 437 10.67 -6.92 -16.44
CA LEU A 437 11.38 -6.16 -17.47
C LEU A 437 12.90 -6.23 -17.26
N ALA A 438 13.37 -6.14 -16.02
CA ALA A 438 14.79 -6.36 -15.65
C ALA A 438 15.28 -7.81 -15.84
N LYS A 439 14.39 -8.75 -16.18
CA LYS A 439 14.71 -10.13 -16.61
C LYS A 439 14.39 -10.38 -18.09
N GLY A 440 14.13 -9.33 -18.86
CA GLY A 440 13.87 -9.42 -20.30
C GLY A 440 12.48 -9.96 -20.64
N ILE A 441 11.52 -9.92 -19.72
CA ILE A 441 10.10 -10.22 -19.97
C ILE A 441 9.41 -8.90 -20.33
N ALA A 442 8.93 -8.77 -21.57
CA ALA A 442 8.25 -7.55 -21.99
C ALA A 442 6.87 -7.41 -21.33
N TYR A 443 6.39 -6.18 -21.14
CA TYR A 443 5.01 -5.94 -20.68
C TYR A 443 3.94 -6.42 -21.69
N ARG A 444 4.31 -6.57 -22.97
CA ARG A 444 3.49 -7.20 -24.02
C ARG A 444 3.60 -8.72 -24.06
N SER A 445 4.36 -9.35 -23.16
CA SER A 445 4.40 -10.81 -23.09
C SER A 445 3.07 -11.39 -22.65
N ARG A 446 2.71 -12.55 -23.19
CA ARG A 446 1.40 -13.20 -23.00
C ARG A 446 1.44 -14.30 -21.94
N TRP A 447 0.46 -14.29 -21.04
CA TRP A 447 0.38 -15.13 -19.85
C TRP A 447 -0.99 -15.75 -19.69
N ASP A 448 -1.03 -16.92 -19.08
CA ASP A 448 -2.26 -17.59 -18.64
C ASP A 448 -2.84 -16.86 -17.42
N GLY A 449 -3.84 -16.03 -17.68
CA GLY A 449 -4.64 -15.29 -16.70
C GLY A 449 -5.95 -15.97 -16.33
N SER A 450 -6.09 -17.28 -16.51
CA SER A 450 -7.27 -18.04 -16.07
C SER A 450 -7.49 -17.91 -14.55
N SER A 451 -8.74 -18.07 -14.11
CA SER A 451 -9.12 -18.10 -12.68
C SER A 451 -10.14 -19.22 -12.40
N PRO A 452 -10.01 -20.00 -11.32
CA PRO A 452 -8.85 -20.11 -10.44
C PRO A 452 -7.68 -20.81 -11.15
N ARG A 453 -6.44 -20.41 -10.85
CA ARG A 453 -5.22 -21.09 -11.34
C ARG A 453 -4.43 -21.69 -10.19
N LEU A 454 -4.12 -22.99 -10.27
CA LEU A 454 -3.30 -23.68 -9.27
C LEU A 454 -1.81 -23.49 -9.57
N PHE A 455 -1.04 -23.15 -8.55
CA PHE A 455 0.42 -23.04 -8.60
C PHE A 455 1.07 -24.12 -7.71
N PRO A 456 2.09 -24.87 -8.18
CA PRO A 456 2.68 -25.98 -7.44
C PRO A 456 3.24 -25.61 -6.05
N ASP A 457 3.72 -24.37 -5.88
CA ASP A 457 4.30 -23.86 -4.64
C ASP A 457 3.28 -23.20 -3.69
N ARG A 458 2.02 -23.03 -4.12
CA ARG A 458 0.98 -22.31 -3.36
C ARG A 458 0.03 -23.23 -2.59
N GLY A 459 -0.17 -24.47 -3.03
CA GLY A 459 -1.07 -25.45 -2.41
C GLY A 459 -2.57 -25.17 -2.57
N VAL A 460 -2.99 -23.90 -2.62
CA VAL A 460 -4.37 -23.46 -2.89
C VAL A 460 -4.48 -22.68 -4.20
N PRO A 461 -5.53 -22.90 -5.01
CA PRO A 461 -5.73 -22.15 -6.24
C PRO A 461 -5.79 -20.64 -5.99
N LEU A 462 -5.17 -19.87 -6.88
CA LEU A 462 -5.21 -18.41 -6.86
C LEU A 462 -6.35 -17.93 -7.76
N ARG A 463 -7.18 -17.02 -7.25
CA ARG A 463 -8.25 -16.37 -8.00
C ARG A 463 -7.88 -14.96 -8.39
N ASN A 464 -8.35 -14.52 -9.54
CA ASN A 464 -8.47 -13.10 -9.87
C ASN A 464 -9.66 -12.49 -9.11
N HIS A 465 -9.70 -11.17 -8.95
CA HIS A 465 -10.85 -10.50 -8.35
C HIS A 465 -12.10 -10.77 -9.21
N ASN A 466 -13.23 -11.07 -8.57
CA ASN A 466 -14.48 -11.54 -9.19
C ASN A 466 -14.31 -12.69 -10.20
N ASP A 467 -13.28 -13.52 -10.03
CA ASP A 467 -12.90 -14.60 -10.97
C ASP A 467 -12.75 -14.15 -12.43
N LEU A 468 -12.34 -12.89 -12.65
CA LEU A 468 -12.11 -12.33 -13.98
C LEU A 468 -11.13 -13.21 -14.78
N GLN A 469 -11.59 -13.69 -15.93
CA GLN A 469 -10.82 -14.53 -16.85
C GLN A 469 -10.01 -13.67 -17.81
N CYS A 470 -8.76 -14.05 -18.05
CA CYS A 470 -8.03 -13.57 -19.22
C CYS A 470 -7.04 -14.66 -19.68
N PRO A 471 -7.53 -15.76 -20.29
CA PRO A 471 -6.72 -16.94 -20.57
C PRO A 471 -5.50 -16.64 -21.45
N GLU A 472 -5.58 -15.64 -22.34
CA GLU A 472 -4.45 -15.10 -23.10
C GLU A 472 -4.28 -13.59 -22.83
N CYS A 473 -3.68 -13.23 -21.69
CA CYS A 473 -3.51 -11.83 -21.29
C CYS A 473 -2.09 -11.31 -21.56
N THR A 474 -1.94 -10.04 -21.96
CA THR A 474 -0.61 -9.37 -21.85
C THR A 474 -0.38 -8.93 -20.40
N LEU A 475 0.87 -8.83 -19.94
CA LEU A 475 1.14 -8.25 -18.61
C LEU A 475 0.63 -6.82 -18.46
N GLN A 476 0.54 -6.06 -19.56
CA GLN A 476 -0.11 -4.76 -19.58
C GLN A 476 -1.61 -4.87 -19.24
N ARG A 477 -2.36 -5.71 -19.97
CA ARG A 477 -3.78 -5.92 -19.69
C ARG A 477 -3.99 -6.48 -18.27
N ALA A 478 -3.17 -7.44 -17.86
CA ALA A 478 -3.18 -7.98 -16.51
C ALA A 478 -2.87 -6.95 -15.42
N MET A 479 -2.10 -5.89 -15.71
CA MET A 479 -1.85 -4.79 -14.76
C MET A 479 -3.07 -3.87 -14.64
N VAL A 480 -3.67 -3.50 -15.79
CA VAL A 480 -4.87 -2.64 -15.86
C VAL A 480 -6.03 -3.31 -15.12
N ASP A 481 -6.36 -4.54 -15.49
CA ASP A 481 -7.38 -5.37 -14.85
C ASP A 481 -6.96 -5.88 -13.45
N SER A 482 -5.71 -5.61 -13.05
CA SER A 482 -5.16 -5.98 -11.76
C SER A 482 -5.26 -7.49 -11.45
N LEU A 483 -5.12 -8.35 -12.47
CA LEU A 483 -5.18 -9.81 -12.34
C LEU A 483 -4.10 -10.34 -11.39
N ASN A 484 -4.41 -11.42 -10.68
CA ASN A 484 -3.52 -12.06 -9.71
C ASN A 484 -2.70 -13.19 -10.35
N THR A 485 -3.33 -14.00 -11.20
CA THR A 485 -2.71 -15.23 -11.73
C THR A 485 -1.51 -14.98 -12.64
N PRO A 486 -1.48 -13.97 -13.54
CA PRO A 486 -0.29 -13.66 -14.34
C PRO A 486 0.88 -13.15 -13.50
N PHE A 487 0.61 -12.29 -12.50
CA PHE A 487 1.64 -11.70 -11.65
C PHE A 487 2.28 -12.72 -10.69
N TYR A 488 1.50 -13.71 -10.22
CA TYR A 488 2.04 -14.86 -9.52
C TYR A 488 2.91 -15.71 -10.43
N ALA A 489 2.45 -16.02 -11.65
CA ALA A 489 3.21 -16.80 -12.62
C ALA A 489 4.55 -16.15 -13.01
N VAL A 490 4.55 -14.84 -13.29
CA VAL A 490 5.78 -14.05 -13.49
C VAL A 490 6.74 -14.22 -12.33
N THR A 491 6.22 -14.11 -11.10
CA THR A 491 7.01 -14.18 -9.88
C THR A 491 7.56 -15.58 -9.62
N ALA A 492 6.81 -16.64 -9.95
CA ALA A 492 7.28 -18.01 -9.94
C ALA A 492 8.40 -18.24 -10.98
N GLN A 493 8.23 -17.72 -12.21
CA GLN A 493 9.22 -17.83 -13.29
C GLN A 493 10.53 -17.08 -12.99
N ILE A 494 10.46 -15.85 -12.46
CA ILE A 494 11.68 -15.08 -12.15
C ILE A 494 12.24 -15.37 -10.75
N GLY A 495 11.45 -15.94 -9.84
CA GLY A 495 11.81 -16.23 -8.46
C GLY A 495 11.43 -15.09 -7.50
N PRO A 496 10.70 -15.36 -6.39
CA PRO A 496 10.21 -14.32 -5.46
C PRO A 496 11.31 -13.44 -4.85
N ALA A 497 12.50 -14.00 -4.62
CA ALA A 497 13.65 -13.25 -4.13
C ALA A 497 14.04 -12.10 -5.08
N LYS A 498 13.95 -12.28 -6.40
CA LYS A 498 14.29 -11.23 -7.37
C LYS A 498 13.27 -10.09 -7.38
N VAL A 499 12.01 -10.38 -7.06
CA VAL A 499 10.96 -9.37 -6.85
C VAL A 499 11.24 -8.57 -5.57
N ARG A 500 11.62 -9.25 -4.48
CA ARG A 500 12.06 -8.59 -3.25
C ARG A 500 13.28 -7.69 -3.48
N ASP A 501 14.29 -8.18 -4.19
CA ASP A 501 15.51 -7.40 -4.45
C ASP A 501 15.21 -6.15 -5.30
N MET A 502 14.25 -6.25 -6.24
CA MET A 502 13.74 -5.08 -6.95
C MET A 502 13.00 -4.11 -6.03
N ALA A 503 12.15 -4.60 -5.12
CA ALA A 503 11.48 -3.76 -4.12
C ALA A 503 12.48 -2.96 -3.26
N VAL A 504 13.57 -3.63 -2.83
CA VAL A 504 14.63 -3.01 -2.03
C VAL A 504 15.41 -1.96 -2.82
N ARG A 505 15.73 -2.25 -4.09
CA ARG A 505 16.36 -1.27 -4.99
C ARG A 505 15.49 -0.04 -5.20
N LEU A 506 14.19 -0.22 -5.40
CA LEU A 506 13.26 0.87 -5.72
C LEU A 506 12.87 1.73 -4.51
N GLY A 507 12.91 1.22 -3.28
CA GLY A 507 12.58 2.08 -2.12
C GLY A 507 12.36 1.38 -0.78
N ILE A 508 11.92 0.12 -0.78
CA ILE A 508 11.56 -0.60 0.45
C ILE A 508 12.83 -0.89 1.27
N PRO A 509 12.89 -0.60 2.58
CA PRO A 509 14.03 -0.99 3.41
C PRO A 509 14.28 -2.51 3.38
N ASP A 510 15.54 -2.95 3.34
CA ASP A 510 15.88 -4.39 3.45
C ASP A 510 15.44 -4.99 4.80
N ARG A 511 15.29 -4.14 5.82
CA ARG A 511 14.92 -4.51 7.18
C ARG A 511 13.96 -3.50 7.81
N TYR A 512 12.97 -3.98 8.56
CA TYR A 512 12.14 -3.20 9.47
C TYR A 512 12.46 -3.63 10.92
N ALA A 513 12.73 -2.68 11.82
CA ALA A 513 13.08 -2.95 13.22
C ALA A 513 14.13 -4.07 13.43
N GLY A 514 15.14 -4.12 12.55
CA GLY A 514 16.19 -5.15 12.57
C GLY A 514 15.79 -6.52 11.99
N GLN A 515 14.50 -6.77 11.72
CA GLN A 515 14.03 -7.98 11.01
C GLN A 515 14.06 -7.77 9.50
N LYS A 516 14.35 -8.83 8.74
CA LYS A 516 14.37 -8.77 7.26
C LYS A 516 12.96 -8.46 6.73
N SER A 517 12.84 -7.53 5.79
CA SER A 517 11.55 -7.17 5.17
C SER A 517 11.15 -8.16 4.08
N LEU A 518 9.85 -8.17 3.73
CA LEU A 518 9.29 -8.92 2.59
C LEU A 518 9.58 -10.43 2.63
N VAL A 519 9.53 -11.01 3.83
CA VAL A 519 9.67 -12.44 4.11
C VAL A 519 8.59 -12.89 5.08
N ASP A 520 8.26 -14.17 5.04
CA ASP A 520 7.42 -14.86 6.02
C ASP A 520 8.00 -14.70 7.44
N VAL A 521 7.14 -14.43 8.43
CA VAL A 521 7.54 -14.25 9.84
C VAL A 521 7.47 -15.57 10.62
N LYS A 522 7.86 -15.57 11.90
CA LYS A 522 7.72 -16.76 12.77
C LYS A 522 6.24 -17.11 12.93
N GLY A 523 5.83 -18.28 12.43
CA GLY A 523 4.43 -18.74 12.41
C GLY A 523 3.83 -18.83 10.99
N ASP A 524 4.45 -18.19 10.00
CA ASP A 524 4.13 -18.43 8.59
C ASP A 524 4.69 -19.79 8.09
N PRO A 525 4.25 -20.30 6.91
CA PRO A 525 4.71 -21.58 6.36
C PRO A 525 6.21 -21.68 6.03
N ALA A 526 6.89 -20.56 5.73
CA ALA A 526 8.30 -20.57 5.34
C ALA A 526 9.15 -19.43 5.96
N PRO A 527 9.29 -19.37 7.31
CA PRO A 527 9.88 -18.22 7.99
C PRO A 527 11.26 -17.80 7.46
N GLY A 528 11.45 -16.51 7.26
CA GLY A 528 12.66 -15.92 6.70
C GLY A 528 12.81 -16.02 5.17
N LYS A 529 11.86 -16.66 4.46
CA LYS A 529 11.83 -16.75 2.99
C LYS A 529 10.73 -15.87 2.39
N THR A 530 10.92 -15.45 1.15
CA THR A 530 9.89 -14.78 0.33
C THR A 530 9.19 -15.82 -0.55
N ARG A 531 7.85 -15.85 -0.55
CA ARG A 531 7.03 -16.72 -1.42
C ARG A 531 6.40 -15.95 -2.59
N GLY A 532 5.83 -16.67 -3.55
CA GLY A 532 5.19 -16.11 -4.74
C GLY A 532 4.11 -15.06 -4.45
N ASP A 533 3.44 -15.16 -3.30
CA ASP A 533 2.41 -14.20 -2.84
C ASP A 533 2.95 -12.77 -2.60
N ILE A 534 4.27 -12.53 -2.67
CA ILE A 534 4.83 -11.17 -2.78
C ILE A 534 4.23 -10.41 -3.98
N SER A 535 3.89 -11.12 -5.06
CA SER A 535 3.30 -10.53 -6.27
C SER A 535 1.94 -9.88 -6.04
N LEU A 536 1.27 -10.30 -4.97
CA LEU A 536 -0.06 -9.85 -4.56
C LEU A 536 0.00 -8.79 -3.46
N GLY A 537 1.20 -8.42 -3.00
CA GLY A 537 1.41 -7.47 -1.91
C GLY A 537 1.04 -7.99 -0.52
N ARG A 538 1.10 -9.32 -0.31
CA ARG A 538 0.87 -9.97 1.01
C ARG A 538 1.72 -9.36 2.12
N TYR A 539 3.00 -9.10 1.84
CA TYR A 539 3.94 -8.62 2.85
C TYR A 539 3.72 -7.12 3.11
N PRO A 540 3.62 -6.71 4.38
CA PRO A 540 3.33 -5.32 4.69
C PRO A 540 4.52 -4.40 4.43
N VAL A 541 4.20 -3.16 4.07
CA VAL A 541 5.14 -2.07 3.81
C VAL A 541 4.65 -0.79 4.47
N VAL A 542 5.56 0.16 4.66
CA VAL A 542 5.21 1.51 5.12
C VAL A 542 4.72 2.35 3.93
N PRO A 543 3.62 3.12 4.02
CA PRO A 543 3.12 3.95 2.92
C PRO A 543 4.16 4.91 2.35
N GLY A 544 5.00 5.52 3.19
CA GLY A 544 6.10 6.36 2.73
C GLY A 544 7.22 5.62 1.98
N ASP A 545 7.43 4.33 2.25
CA ASP A 545 8.43 3.51 1.55
C ASP A 545 7.88 3.06 0.20
N LEU A 546 6.58 2.74 0.13
CA LEU A 546 5.87 2.56 -1.14
C LEU A 546 5.87 3.84 -1.97
N ALA A 547 5.69 5.01 -1.35
CA ALA A 547 5.82 6.29 -2.05
C ALA A 547 7.24 6.46 -2.63
N SER A 548 8.28 5.98 -1.94
CA SER A 548 9.67 6.04 -2.41
C SER A 548 9.91 5.15 -3.64
N VAL A 549 9.21 4.01 -3.74
CA VAL A 549 9.17 3.17 -4.95
C VAL A 549 8.56 3.94 -6.13
N TYR A 550 7.43 4.60 -5.93
CA TYR A 550 6.73 5.32 -7.00
C TYR A 550 7.46 6.62 -7.40
N ALA A 551 8.11 7.29 -6.45
CA ALA A 551 9.03 8.40 -6.71
C ALA A 551 10.23 7.95 -7.57
N THR A 552 10.80 6.77 -7.28
CA THR A 552 11.91 6.20 -8.08
C THR A 552 11.48 5.86 -9.51
N LEU A 553 10.25 5.38 -9.71
CA LEU A 553 9.70 5.14 -11.05
C LEU A 553 9.49 6.47 -11.81
N ALA A 554 8.91 7.48 -11.16
CA ALA A 554 8.73 8.82 -11.69
C ALA A 554 10.07 9.51 -12.04
N GLY A 555 11.10 9.31 -11.21
CA GLY A 555 12.47 9.80 -11.39
C GLY A 555 13.29 9.01 -12.42
N ASN A 556 12.64 8.42 -13.45
CA ASN A 556 13.26 7.61 -14.50
C ASN A 556 14.18 6.50 -13.97
N GLY A 557 13.83 5.87 -12.85
CA GLY A 557 14.59 4.80 -12.22
C GLY A 557 15.72 5.25 -11.29
N VAL A 558 15.87 6.56 -11.05
CA VAL A 558 16.78 7.10 -10.02
C VAL A 558 16.04 7.17 -8.69
N ARG A 559 16.58 6.49 -7.67
CA ARG A 559 16.11 6.55 -6.30
C ARG A 559 16.85 7.64 -5.55
N HIS A 560 16.12 8.63 -5.05
CA HIS A 560 16.61 9.60 -4.07
C HIS A 560 16.26 9.14 -2.66
N GLN A 561 17.13 9.39 -1.68
CA GLN A 561 16.85 9.07 -0.28
C GLN A 561 15.74 9.97 0.28
N ARG A 562 14.65 9.34 0.79
CA ARG A 562 13.58 10.07 1.46
C ARG A 562 14.12 10.88 2.63
N HIS A 563 13.77 12.16 2.69
CA HIS A 563 14.07 13.05 3.80
C HIS A 563 12.97 14.10 4.01
N PHE A 564 12.82 14.53 5.27
CA PHE A 564 11.94 15.61 5.73
C PHE A 564 12.73 16.91 5.97
N VAL A 565 14.02 16.83 6.27
CA VAL A 565 14.86 18.00 6.61
C VAL A 565 15.72 18.42 5.42
N GLN A 566 15.54 19.64 4.94
CA GLN A 566 16.40 20.23 3.91
C GLN A 566 17.68 20.82 4.53
N SER A 567 17.56 21.57 5.63
CA SER A 567 18.72 22.13 6.35
C SER A 567 18.42 22.49 7.79
N VAL A 568 19.44 22.49 8.64
CA VAL A 568 19.40 22.99 10.02
C VAL A 568 20.46 24.06 10.21
N ALA A 569 20.13 25.11 10.94
CA ALA A 569 21.07 26.10 11.45
C ALA A 569 20.82 26.39 12.94
N GLY A 570 21.86 26.31 13.75
CA GLY A 570 21.89 26.77 15.15
C GLY A 570 22.34 28.24 15.27
N ALA A 571 22.11 28.84 16.43
CA ALA A 571 22.42 30.25 16.70
C ALA A 571 23.93 30.59 16.62
N ASP A 572 24.82 29.59 16.74
CA ASP A 572 26.28 29.72 16.64
C ASP A 572 26.82 29.58 15.21
N GLY A 573 25.94 29.40 14.20
CA GLY A 573 26.34 29.09 12.83
C GLY A 573 26.75 27.62 12.61
N SER A 574 26.57 26.75 13.59
CA SER A 574 26.56 25.30 13.34
C SER A 574 25.30 24.88 12.57
N GLY A 575 25.37 23.77 11.85
CA GLY A 575 24.29 23.35 10.97
C GLY A 575 24.76 22.42 9.86
N TYR A 576 23.80 21.94 9.05
CA TYR A 576 24.06 21.16 7.85
C TYR A 576 22.92 21.32 6.85
N THR A 577 23.20 21.07 5.57
CA THR A 577 22.20 20.86 4.52
C THR A 577 22.16 19.37 4.22
N THR A 578 20.98 18.78 4.07
CA THR A 578 20.85 17.38 3.68
C THR A 578 21.45 17.20 2.27
N PRO A 579 22.45 16.31 2.10
CA PRO A 579 22.95 16.00 0.78
C PRO A 579 21.89 15.21 0.01
N ASP A 580 21.77 15.48 -1.28
CA ASP A 580 21.00 14.62 -2.18
C ASP A 580 21.76 13.30 -2.37
N VAL A 581 21.14 12.19 -1.93
CA VAL A 581 21.70 10.84 -2.06
C VAL A 581 20.87 10.09 -3.10
N ALA A 582 21.31 10.22 -4.36
CA ALA A 582 20.73 9.57 -5.51
C ALA A 582 21.43 8.24 -5.85
N THR A 583 20.69 7.26 -6.37
CA THR A 583 21.23 5.98 -6.85
C THR A 583 20.37 5.45 -7.99
N THR A 584 20.97 5.05 -9.12
CA THR A 584 20.24 4.38 -10.20
C THR A 584 19.73 3.02 -9.74
N ALA A 585 18.43 2.95 -9.42
CA ALA A 585 17.78 1.75 -8.92
C ALA A 585 17.40 0.80 -10.06
N VAL A 586 17.00 1.32 -11.21
CA VAL A 586 16.61 0.55 -12.41
C VAL A 586 16.94 1.34 -13.69
N ASP A 587 17.05 0.66 -14.84
CA ASP A 587 17.30 1.31 -16.13
C ASP A 587 16.14 2.26 -16.50
N PRO A 588 16.40 3.49 -16.98
CA PRO A 588 15.36 4.43 -17.40
C PRO A 588 14.35 3.87 -18.41
N LYS A 589 14.77 2.95 -19.30
CA LYS A 589 13.88 2.28 -20.26
C LYS A 589 12.87 1.37 -19.57
N ILE A 590 13.29 0.70 -18.49
CA ILE A 590 12.40 -0.13 -17.67
C ILE A 590 11.43 0.78 -16.91
N ALA A 591 11.91 1.88 -16.34
CA ALA A 591 11.04 2.86 -15.67
C ALA A 591 9.98 3.40 -16.64
N ALA A 592 10.36 3.79 -17.86
CA ALA A 592 9.46 4.27 -18.90
C ALA A 592 8.41 3.23 -19.35
N ASP A 593 8.79 1.95 -19.46
CA ASP A 593 7.84 0.87 -19.75
C ASP A 593 6.88 0.59 -18.60
N VAL A 594 7.35 0.62 -17.35
CA VAL A 594 6.48 0.56 -16.17
C VAL A 594 5.51 1.75 -16.18
N THR A 595 6.00 2.96 -16.39
CA THR A 595 5.17 4.17 -16.52
C THR A 595 4.11 4.03 -17.61
N THR A 596 4.48 3.53 -18.79
CA THR A 596 3.53 3.32 -19.91
C THR A 596 2.39 2.39 -19.50
N VAL A 597 2.68 1.28 -18.83
CA VAL A 597 1.65 0.34 -18.36
C VAL A 597 0.77 0.97 -17.28
N LEU A 598 1.38 1.69 -16.34
CA LEU A 598 0.68 2.32 -15.22
C LEU A 598 -0.17 3.54 -15.59
N GLN A 599 0.05 4.17 -16.77
CA GLN A 599 -0.87 5.17 -17.32
C GLN A 599 -2.26 4.57 -17.59
N GLY A 600 -2.32 3.34 -18.11
CA GLY A 600 -3.58 2.66 -18.43
C GLY A 600 -4.46 2.39 -17.20
N VAL A 601 -3.86 2.20 -16.02
CA VAL A 601 -4.62 2.04 -14.76
C VAL A 601 -5.27 3.37 -14.34
N VAL A 602 -4.54 4.47 -14.45
CA VAL A 602 -5.02 5.81 -14.04
C VAL A 602 -6.19 6.28 -14.91
N GLN A 603 -6.16 5.95 -16.20
CA GLN A 603 -7.22 6.29 -17.15
C GLN A 603 -8.59 5.69 -16.78
N GLY A 604 -8.65 4.55 -16.08
CA GLY A 604 -9.91 3.97 -15.60
C GLY A 604 -10.41 4.55 -14.28
N HIS A 605 -9.51 4.95 -13.38
CA HIS A 605 -9.85 5.04 -11.94
C HIS A 605 -9.31 6.27 -11.19
N GLY A 606 -8.41 7.06 -11.78
CA GLY A 606 -7.68 8.11 -11.04
C GLY A 606 -7.25 9.33 -11.87
N ILE A 607 -7.92 9.63 -12.98
CA ILE A 607 -7.54 10.71 -13.91
C ILE A 607 -7.29 12.03 -13.17
N VAL A 608 -6.09 12.59 -13.33
CA VAL A 608 -5.75 13.97 -12.94
C VAL A 608 -6.01 14.89 -14.14
N PRO A 609 -7.01 15.78 -14.11
CA PRO A 609 -7.39 16.60 -15.27
C PRO A 609 -6.22 17.44 -15.80
N GLY A 610 -5.96 17.33 -17.10
CA GLY A 610 -4.93 18.11 -17.79
C GLY A 610 -3.47 17.74 -17.46
N ARG A 611 -3.21 16.69 -16.67
CA ARG A 611 -1.84 16.28 -16.29
C ARG A 611 -1.61 14.78 -16.55
N PRO A 612 -0.61 14.40 -17.39
CA PRO A 612 -0.23 12.99 -17.55
C PRO A 612 0.19 12.39 -16.20
N ALA A 613 -0.41 11.25 -15.86
CA ALA A 613 -0.14 10.55 -14.60
C ALA A 613 -0.16 9.03 -14.79
N ALA A 614 0.53 8.32 -13.91
CA ALA A 614 0.67 6.87 -13.89
C ALA A 614 0.57 6.36 -12.45
N GLY A 615 0.00 5.18 -12.24
CA GLY A 615 -0.21 4.65 -10.89
C GLY A 615 -0.81 3.26 -10.85
N LYS A 616 -1.08 2.77 -9.64
CA LYS A 616 -1.71 1.48 -9.39
C LYS A 616 -2.59 1.51 -8.15
N THR A 617 -3.79 0.97 -8.30
CA THR A 617 -4.74 0.69 -7.23
C THR A 617 -4.38 -0.60 -6.48
N GLY A 618 -4.68 -0.67 -5.19
CA GLY A 618 -4.54 -1.87 -4.37
C GLY A 618 -5.74 -2.06 -3.46
N THR A 619 -6.22 -3.30 -3.35
CA THR A 619 -7.31 -3.69 -2.46
C THR A 619 -6.92 -4.98 -1.75
N GLN A 620 -6.94 -4.98 -0.42
CA GLN A 620 -6.67 -6.16 0.41
C GLN A 620 -7.97 -6.72 0.97
N GLN A 621 -8.30 -7.94 0.58
CA GLN A 621 -9.46 -8.68 1.08
C GLN A 621 -9.33 -8.95 2.60
N TYR A 622 -10.44 -8.81 3.32
CA TYR A 622 -10.55 -9.12 4.74
C TYR A 622 -10.84 -10.62 4.93
N ARG A 623 -9.79 -11.40 5.24
CA ARG A 623 -9.89 -12.86 5.38
C ARG A 623 -10.52 -13.48 4.11
N ASP A 624 -11.33 -14.52 4.27
CA ASP A 624 -12.08 -15.17 3.19
C ASP A 624 -13.51 -14.61 3.06
N THR A 625 -13.72 -13.29 3.22
CA THR A 625 -15.03 -12.62 3.00
C THR A 625 -15.04 -11.75 1.74
N MET A 626 -16.22 -11.28 1.32
CA MET A 626 -16.37 -10.32 0.22
C MET A 626 -16.06 -8.86 0.62
N ASP A 627 -15.47 -8.63 1.80
CA ASP A 627 -15.09 -7.31 2.29
C ASP A 627 -13.60 -7.05 2.12
N ASN A 628 -13.22 -5.77 2.16
CA ASN A 628 -11.82 -5.33 2.16
C ASN A 628 -11.42 -4.81 3.54
N GLN A 629 -10.12 -4.83 3.86
CA GLN A 629 -9.54 -4.29 5.10
C GLN A 629 -8.50 -3.17 4.86
N ASP A 630 -7.87 -3.13 3.69
CA ASP A 630 -6.96 -2.06 3.25
C ASP A 630 -7.28 -1.67 1.80
N ALA A 631 -7.28 -0.38 1.51
CA ALA A 631 -7.50 0.16 0.17
C ALA A 631 -6.46 1.25 -0.16
N TRP A 632 -5.90 1.20 -1.36
CA TRP A 632 -4.71 1.97 -1.75
C TRP A 632 -4.83 2.60 -3.13
N MET A 633 -4.26 3.80 -3.26
CA MET A 633 -3.83 4.35 -4.54
C MET A 633 -2.38 4.81 -4.42
N ALA A 634 -1.51 4.28 -5.28
CA ALA A 634 -0.12 4.71 -5.41
C ALA A 634 0.10 5.25 -6.83
N GLY A 635 0.48 6.53 -6.96
CA GLY A 635 0.57 7.16 -8.28
C GLY A 635 1.56 8.31 -8.33
N TYR A 636 1.87 8.75 -9.55
CA TYR A 636 2.79 9.84 -9.79
C TYR A 636 2.51 10.59 -11.09
N THR A 637 3.06 11.79 -11.08
CA THR A 637 3.34 12.68 -12.21
C THR A 637 4.87 12.85 -12.25
N PRO A 638 5.47 13.47 -13.29
CA PRO A 638 6.90 13.79 -13.25
C PRO A 638 7.29 14.72 -12.09
N GLU A 639 6.36 15.56 -11.61
CA GLU A 639 6.62 16.55 -10.56
C GLU A 639 6.42 16.01 -9.14
N LEU A 640 5.60 14.98 -8.95
CA LEU A 640 5.19 14.49 -7.63
C LEU A 640 4.74 13.02 -7.69
N ALA A 641 5.26 12.21 -6.78
CA ALA A 641 4.78 10.86 -6.51
C ALA A 641 4.10 10.81 -5.13
N SER A 642 2.97 10.12 -5.01
CA SER A 642 2.21 10.05 -3.78
C SER A 642 1.45 8.73 -3.60
N VAL A 643 1.27 8.35 -2.34
CA VAL A 643 0.53 7.15 -1.92
C VAL A 643 -0.54 7.56 -0.93
N VAL A 644 -1.74 7.01 -1.14
CA VAL A 644 -2.89 7.08 -0.24
C VAL A 644 -3.22 5.66 0.23
N TRP A 645 -3.43 5.50 1.53
CA TRP A 645 -4.01 4.31 2.16
C TRP A 645 -5.27 4.71 2.92
N ILE A 646 -6.29 3.86 2.86
CA ILE A 646 -7.50 3.89 3.69
C ILE A 646 -7.62 2.54 4.38
N GLY A 647 -7.85 2.56 5.69
CA GLY A 647 -8.00 1.36 6.51
C GLY A 647 -8.72 1.65 7.83
N LYS A 648 -8.55 0.77 8.82
CA LYS A 648 -9.14 0.88 10.17
C LYS A 648 -8.14 0.45 11.23
N ALA A 649 -8.15 1.14 12.38
CA ALA A 649 -7.28 0.82 13.53
C ALA A 649 -7.44 -0.62 14.05
N LYS A 650 -8.64 -1.20 13.86
CA LYS A 650 -8.92 -2.63 14.06
C LYS A 650 -9.33 -3.21 12.70
N PRO A 651 -8.62 -4.24 12.20
CA PRO A 651 -8.97 -4.88 10.92
C PRO A 651 -10.42 -5.36 10.88
N GLY A 652 -11.07 -5.12 9.75
CA GLY A 652 -12.47 -5.46 9.50
C GLY A 652 -12.99 -4.74 8.27
N PRO A 653 -14.26 -4.96 7.87
CA PRO A 653 -14.82 -4.41 6.65
C PRO A 653 -14.64 -2.89 6.50
N LEU A 654 -14.10 -2.48 5.35
CA LEU A 654 -14.05 -1.11 4.86
C LEU A 654 -15.29 -0.83 3.99
N ARG A 655 -16.17 0.04 4.49
CA ARG A 655 -17.39 0.45 3.79
C ARG A 655 -17.62 1.95 3.92
N ASP A 656 -18.16 2.56 2.88
CA ASP A 656 -18.52 3.98 2.85
C ASP A 656 -19.85 4.25 3.58
N ALA A 657 -20.24 5.51 3.70
CA ALA A 657 -21.50 5.94 4.32
C ALA A 657 -22.78 5.38 3.64
N ARG A 658 -22.66 4.82 2.42
CA ARG A 658 -23.75 4.16 1.67
C ARG A 658 -23.62 2.63 1.74
N ASN A 659 -22.81 2.13 2.68
CA ASN A 659 -22.50 0.71 2.90
C ASN A 659 -21.83 0.00 1.71
N LYS A 660 -21.28 0.74 0.73
CA LYS A 660 -20.52 0.16 -0.40
C LYS A 660 -19.09 -0.18 0.03
N PRO A 661 -18.46 -1.25 -0.48
CA PRO A 661 -17.06 -1.55 -0.24
C PRO A 661 -16.16 -0.36 -0.61
N ILE A 662 -15.13 -0.10 0.21
CA ILE A 662 -14.02 0.78 -0.18
C ILE A 662 -12.91 -0.08 -0.76
N GLU A 663 -12.42 0.35 -1.91
CA GLU A 663 -11.48 -0.36 -2.79
C GLU A 663 -10.46 0.65 -3.32
N GLY A 664 -9.31 0.19 -3.84
CA GLY A 664 -8.23 1.09 -4.27
C GLY A 664 -8.65 2.13 -5.33
N ASP A 665 -9.57 1.77 -6.21
CA ASP A 665 -10.11 2.61 -7.29
C ASP A 665 -11.27 3.54 -6.86
N THR A 666 -11.75 3.43 -5.61
CA THR A 666 -12.81 4.29 -5.09
C THR A 666 -12.23 5.43 -4.24
N MET A 667 -12.50 5.46 -2.94
CA MET A 667 -12.09 6.55 -2.04
C MET A 667 -10.58 6.91 -2.12
N PRO A 668 -9.62 5.95 -2.13
CA PRO A 668 -8.20 6.27 -2.22
C PRO A 668 -7.82 6.96 -3.53
N SER A 669 -8.39 6.54 -4.67
CA SER A 669 -8.08 7.14 -5.98
C SER A 669 -8.68 8.53 -6.15
N TYR A 670 -9.91 8.77 -5.69
CA TYR A 670 -10.48 10.12 -5.68
C TYR A 670 -9.73 11.07 -4.74
N LEU A 671 -9.31 10.59 -3.55
CA LEU A 671 -8.50 11.37 -2.62
C LEU A 671 -7.12 11.68 -3.22
N TRP A 672 -6.47 10.69 -3.84
CA TRP A 672 -5.18 10.85 -4.53
C TRP A 672 -5.24 11.88 -5.66
N ARG A 673 -6.30 11.84 -6.48
CA ARG A 673 -6.58 12.86 -7.51
C ARG A 673 -6.73 14.25 -6.90
N ASP A 674 -7.68 14.42 -5.99
CA ASP A 674 -8.00 15.71 -5.36
C ASP A 674 -6.77 16.32 -4.66
N PHE A 675 -5.95 15.48 -4.03
CA PHE A 675 -4.65 15.87 -3.50
C PHE A 675 -3.68 16.35 -4.59
N THR A 676 -3.50 15.56 -5.64
CA THR A 676 -2.50 15.83 -6.69
C THR A 676 -2.85 17.10 -7.48
N GLU A 677 -4.14 17.33 -7.75
CA GLU A 677 -4.64 18.57 -8.34
C GLU A 677 -4.34 19.80 -7.47
N GLY A 678 -4.59 19.71 -6.16
CA GLY A 678 -4.36 20.82 -5.23
C GLY A 678 -2.87 21.09 -5.00
N ALA A 679 -2.06 20.04 -4.85
CA ALA A 679 -0.61 20.12 -4.63
C ALA A 679 0.18 20.64 -5.85
N LEU A 680 -0.30 20.39 -7.08
CA LEU A 680 0.37 20.82 -8.33
C LEU A 680 -0.32 22.02 -9.00
N ARG A 681 -1.20 22.73 -8.29
CA ARG A 681 -1.88 23.93 -8.80
C ARG A 681 -0.86 25.01 -9.18
N GLY A 682 -0.86 25.42 -10.45
CA GLY A 682 0.09 26.40 -10.98
C GLY A 682 1.49 25.84 -11.29
N THR A 683 1.75 24.56 -11.03
CA THR A 683 3.01 23.91 -11.45
C THR A 683 2.93 23.56 -12.94
N PRO A 684 3.98 23.82 -13.75
CA PRO A 684 4.04 23.38 -15.15
C PRO A 684 3.73 21.89 -15.33
N VAL A 685 3.27 21.50 -16.52
CA VAL A 685 2.96 20.11 -16.86
C VAL A 685 4.08 19.53 -17.71
N THR A 686 4.78 18.52 -17.18
CA THR A 686 5.78 17.75 -17.91
C THR A 686 5.13 16.49 -18.51
N PRO A 687 5.45 16.09 -19.76
CA PRO A 687 5.00 14.80 -20.28
C PRO A 687 5.69 13.63 -19.55
N LEU A 688 4.96 12.52 -19.39
CA LEU A 688 5.57 11.25 -18.98
C LEU A 688 6.44 10.67 -20.12
N PRO A 689 7.47 9.86 -19.81
CA PRO A 689 8.26 9.18 -20.83
C PRO A 689 7.41 8.23 -21.67
N GLY A 690 7.71 8.18 -22.98
CA GLY A 690 7.15 7.18 -23.90
C GLY A 690 7.80 5.80 -23.72
N PRO A 691 7.17 4.72 -24.21
CA PRO A 691 7.65 3.36 -24.00
C PRO A 691 8.98 3.08 -24.71
N ALA A 692 9.78 2.22 -24.09
CA ALA A 692 11.08 1.77 -24.59
C ALA A 692 11.10 0.32 -25.07
N HIS A 693 10.03 -0.46 -24.80
CA HIS A 693 9.80 -1.81 -25.31
C HIS A 693 10.88 -2.84 -24.91
N VAL A 694 11.32 -2.79 -23.65
CA VAL A 694 12.31 -3.69 -23.04
C VAL A 694 11.78 -5.12 -22.98
N GLY A 695 12.65 -6.09 -23.26
CA GLY A 695 12.37 -7.51 -23.14
C GLY A 695 11.70 -8.13 -24.35
N ARG A 696 11.31 -9.41 -24.23
CA ARG A 696 10.70 -10.19 -25.31
C ARG A 696 9.24 -10.50 -25.02
N ALA A 697 8.39 -10.43 -26.04
CA ALA A 697 6.96 -10.76 -25.94
C ALA A 697 6.70 -12.28 -25.88
N ASP A 698 7.63 -13.11 -26.37
CA ASP A 698 7.54 -14.57 -26.28
C ASP A 698 7.94 -15.12 -24.89
N ALA A 699 8.32 -14.26 -23.94
CA ALA A 699 8.87 -14.67 -22.64
C ALA A 699 7.83 -15.09 -21.59
N GLY A 700 6.54 -14.95 -21.87
CA GLY A 700 5.45 -15.32 -20.97
C GLY A 700 5.11 -16.81 -20.98
N ASP A 701 4.16 -17.22 -20.15
CA ASP A 701 3.84 -18.64 -19.89
C ASP A 701 2.62 -19.18 -20.63
N PHE A 702 1.92 -18.33 -21.38
CA PHE A 702 0.78 -18.75 -22.20
C PHE A 702 1.20 -19.90 -23.15
N GLY A 703 0.46 -21.00 -23.13
CA GLY A 703 0.77 -22.23 -23.87
C GLY A 703 1.96 -23.06 -23.35
N LYS A 704 2.65 -22.66 -22.27
CA LYS A 704 3.85 -23.35 -21.74
C LYS A 704 3.63 -24.09 -20.42
N THR A 705 2.73 -23.62 -19.57
CA THR A 705 2.60 -24.08 -18.18
C THR A 705 1.48 -25.07 -17.90
N ALA A 706 1.00 -25.80 -18.90
CA ALA A 706 0.21 -27.00 -18.65
C ALA A 706 1.14 -28.14 -18.17
N PRO A 707 1.09 -28.58 -16.89
CA PRO A 707 1.63 -29.89 -16.57
C PRO A 707 0.90 -30.93 -17.42
N LYS A 708 1.62 -31.95 -17.92
CA LYS A 708 1.02 -33.10 -18.59
C LYS A 708 0.20 -33.93 -17.59
N ALA A 709 -0.99 -33.45 -17.24
CA ALA A 709 -2.07 -34.31 -16.81
C ALA A 709 -2.33 -35.34 -17.93
N LYS A 710 -2.60 -36.58 -17.54
CA LYS A 710 -2.92 -37.64 -18.51
C LYS A 710 -4.20 -37.23 -19.27
N SER A 711 -4.23 -37.51 -20.58
CA SER A 711 -5.39 -37.28 -21.47
C SER A 711 -6.72 -37.64 -20.78
N PRO A 712 -7.75 -36.81 -20.98
CA PRO A 712 -8.50 -36.95 -22.21
C PRO A 712 -8.54 -35.67 -23.08
N ASP A 713 -7.70 -35.70 -24.10
CA ASP A 713 -8.03 -35.50 -25.51
C ASP A 713 -8.52 -34.13 -26.02
N THR A 714 -7.63 -33.56 -26.86
CA THR A 714 -7.91 -32.80 -28.09
C THR A 714 -8.00 -31.27 -28.02
N VAL A 715 -7.31 -30.66 -28.99
CA VAL A 715 -7.47 -29.27 -29.44
C VAL A 715 -8.82 -29.12 -30.14
N ALA A 716 -9.89 -29.09 -29.35
CA ALA A 716 -11.25 -28.69 -29.73
C ALA A 716 -12.12 -28.74 -28.47
N ASN A 717 -12.36 -27.59 -27.82
CA ASN A 717 -13.56 -27.30 -26.99
C ASN A 717 -13.41 -25.95 -26.25
N LEU A 718 -13.73 -24.86 -26.93
CA LEU A 718 -14.49 -23.75 -26.32
C LEU A 718 -16.00 -23.88 -26.66
N HIS A 719 -16.42 -25.09 -27.04
CA HIS A 719 -17.81 -25.48 -27.14
C HIS A 719 -18.27 -26.05 -25.80
N ALA A 720 -18.78 -25.18 -24.94
CA ALA A 720 -19.85 -25.63 -24.06
C ALA A 720 -21.06 -25.96 -24.97
N ALA A 721 -21.24 -27.25 -25.27
CA ALA A 721 -22.45 -27.75 -25.92
C ALA A 721 -23.63 -27.62 -24.94
N ALA A 722 -24.11 -26.39 -24.75
CA ALA A 722 -25.18 -26.05 -23.85
C ALA A 722 -26.48 -26.70 -24.33
N ALA A 723 -26.85 -27.82 -23.69
CA ALA A 723 -28.07 -28.58 -23.96
C ALA A 723 -28.28 -28.94 -25.44
N GLY A 724 -27.19 -29.28 -26.16
CA GLY A 724 -27.25 -29.85 -27.50
C GLY A 724 -27.27 -28.86 -28.68
N TYR A 725 -27.02 -27.57 -28.47
CA TYR A 725 -26.90 -26.59 -29.56
C TYR A 725 -25.43 -26.19 -29.77
N GLU A 726 -24.83 -26.65 -30.87
CA GLU A 726 -23.43 -26.36 -31.21
C GLU A 726 -23.30 -25.09 -32.07
N PRO A 727 -22.40 -24.14 -31.73
CA PRO A 727 -22.10 -22.99 -32.57
C PRO A 727 -21.56 -23.37 -33.95
N VAL A 728 -22.18 -22.83 -34.99
CA VAL A 728 -21.70 -22.95 -36.37
C VAL A 728 -20.45 -22.08 -36.54
N VAL A 729 -19.37 -22.71 -36.98
CA VAL A 729 -18.08 -22.06 -37.28
C VAL A 729 -17.62 -22.25 -38.73
N HIS A 730 -18.52 -22.76 -39.58
CA HIS A 730 -18.22 -23.07 -40.99
C HIS A 730 -19.20 -22.43 -41.99
N THR A 731 -18.77 -22.29 -43.25
CA THR A 731 -19.61 -21.82 -44.38
C THR A 731 -20.63 -22.86 -44.85
N GLU A 732 -21.78 -22.43 -45.37
CA GLU A 732 -22.85 -23.31 -45.90
C GLU A 732 -22.27 -24.30 -46.93
N HIS A 733 -21.57 -23.80 -47.95
CA HIS A 733 -20.98 -24.62 -49.01
C HIS A 733 -19.50 -24.95 -48.75
N SER A 734 -19.02 -26.05 -49.35
CA SER A 734 -17.64 -26.51 -49.25
C SER A 734 -16.70 -25.83 -50.28
N GLY A 735 -15.40 -26.14 -50.19
CA GLY A 735 -14.36 -25.55 -51.04
C GLY A 735 -13.62 -24.39 -50.35
N LYS A 736 -12.85 -23.62 -51.14
CA LYS A 736 -12.06 -22.47 -50.70
C LYS A 736 -12.94 -21.24 -50.44
N ARG A 737 -13.81 -21.38 -49.45
CA ARG A 737 -14.83 -20.39 -49.06
C ARG A 737 -14.57 -19.81 -47.68
N LEU A 738 -15.07 -18.62 -47.42
CA LEU A 738 -15.12 -18.03 -46.08
C LEU A 738 -16.41 -17.22 -45.87
N ALA A 739 -16.83 -17.04 -44.63
CA ALA A 739 -17.91 -16.14 -44.26
C ALA A 739 -17.35 -14.97 -43.44
N LEU A 740 -17.57 -13.73 -43.90
CA LEU A 740 -17.35 -12.55 -43.07
C LEU A 740 -18.57 -12.35 -42.16
N THR A 741 -18.30 -12.14 -40.87
CA THR A 741 -19.31 -11.85 -39.86
C THR A 741 -18.90 -10.60 -39.08
N PHE A 742 -19.85 -9.68 -38.90
CA PHE A 742 -19.63 -8.35 -38.31
C PHE A 742 -20.42 -8.22 -37.02
N ASP A 743 -19.74 -7.87 -35.92
CA ASP A 743 -20.34 -7.72 -34.60
C ASP A 743 -20.41 -6.25 -34.15
N ASP A 744 -21.24 -6.02 -33.13
CA ASP A 744 -21.56 -4.76 -32.46
C ASP A 744 -22.28 -3.68 -33.30
N GLY A 745 -22.50 -3.90 -34.60
CA GLY A 745 -23.27 -2.98 -35.44
C GLY A 745 -24.77 -2.92 -35.10
N PRO A 746 -25.55 -2.09 -35.83
CA PRO A 746 -25.08 -1.05 -36.76
C PRO A 746 -24.42 0.15 -36.03
N SER A 747 -23.49 0.83 -36.69
CA SER A 747 -22.79 2.01 -36.16
C SER A 747 -22.49 3.04 -37.25
N ALA A 748 -21.78 4.11 -36.90
CA ALA A 748 -21.28 5.11 -37.84
C ALA A 748 -20.29 4.55 -38.90
N ASP A 749 -19.62 3.43 -38.63
CA ASP A 749 -18.67 2.78 -39.55
C ASP A 749 -19.32 1.71 -40.46
N THR A 750 -20.48 1.17 -40.09
CA THR A 750 -21.28 0.21 -40.89
C THR A 750 -21.52 0.64 -42.35
N PRO A 751 -21.82 1.92 -42.67
CA PRO A 751 -21.98 2.36 -44.07
C PRO A 751 -20.72 2.11 -44.92
N ALA A 752 -19.53 2.35 -44.36
CA ALA A 752 -18.27 2.17 -45.06
C ALA A 752 -17.92 0.69 -45.26
N VAL A 753 -18.36 -0.18 -44.35
CA VAL A 753 -18.32 -1.64 -44.54
C VAL A 753 -19.25 -2.05 -45.69
N LEU A 754 -20.52 -1.60 -45.69
CA LEU A 754 -21.49 -1.95 -46.73
C LEU A 754 -21.05 -1.48 -48.12
N ASP A 755 -20.59 -0.23 -48.25
CA ASP A 755 -20.06 0.32 -49.51
C ASP A 755 -18.93 -0.55 -50.08
N LEU A 756 -18.04 -1.04 -49.20
CA LEU A 756 -16.93 -1.91 -49.57
C LEU A 756 -17.38 -3.32 -49.98
N LEU A 757 -18.33 -3.92 -49.25
CA LEU A 757 -18.89 -5.23 -49.61
C LEU A 757 -19.65 -5.15 -50.94
N ALA A 758 -20.40 -4.07 -51.17
CA ALA A 758 -21.08 -3.80 -52.44
C ALA A 758 -20.08 -3.65 -53.60
N GLN A 759 -18.99 -2.91 -53.42
CA GLN A 759 -17.92 -2.72 -54.41
C GLN A 759 -17.34 -4.05 -54.93
N TYR A 760 -17.17 -5.04 -54.05
CA TYR A 760 -16.60 -6.35 -54.39
C TYR A 760 -17.65 -7.47 -54.54
N HIS A 761 -18.93 -7.12 -54.57
CA HIS A 761 -20.07 -8.05 -54.64
C HIS A 761 -20.07 -9.15 -53.55
N VAL A 762 -19.51 -8.84 -52.38
CA VAL A 762 -19.42 -9.75 -51.22
C VAL A 762 -20.72 -9.72 -50.43
N LYS A 763 -21.11 -10.88 -49.88
CA LYS A 763 -22.17 -11.00 -48.86
C LYS A 763 -21.60 -11.49 -47.54
N ALA A 764 -22.23 -11.06 -46.45
CA ALA A 764 -21.75 -11.20 -45.09
C ALA A 764 -22.93 -11.29 -44.11
N THR A 765 -22.67 -11.68 -42.87
CA THR A 765 -23.67 -11.66 -41.78
C THR A 765 -23.34 -10.53 -40.80
N PHE A 766 -24.35 -9.78 -40.35
CA PHE A 766 -24.21 -8.75 -39.31
C PHE A 766 -24.94 -9.19 -38.03
N CYS A 767 -24.20 -9.41 -36.95
CA CYS A 767 -24.71 -9.66 -35.61
C CYS A 767 -24.94 -8.32 -34.93
N VAL A 768 -26.21 -7.89 -34.91
CA VAL A 768 -26.60 -6.54 -34.50
C VAL A 768 -27.10 -6.49 -33.06
N VAL A 769 -26.70 -5.45 -32.33
CA VAL A 769 -27.15 -5.17 -30.96
C VAL A 769 -28.48 -4.42 -30.99
N GLY A 770 -29.46 -4.87 -30.20
CA GLY A 770 -30.83 -4.36 -30.25
C GLY A 770 -30.96 -2.85 -30.01
N GLU A 771 -30.21 -2.27 -29.09
CA GLU A 771 -30.16 -0.80 -28.90
C GLU A 771 -29.66 -0.07 -30.15
N ASN A 772 -28.56 -0.53 -30.74
CA ASN A 772 -27.98 0.03 -31.96
C ASN A 772 -28.96 -0.05 -33.15
N VAL A 773 -29.75 -1.13 -33.23
CA VAL A 773 -30.84 -1.26 -34.21
C VAL A 773 -31.92 -0.19 -34.03
N THR A 774 -32.24 0.22 -32.79
CA THR A 774 -33.18 1.33 -32.56
C THR A 774 -32.62 2.70 -32.93
N TRP A 775 -31.30 2.88 -32.85
CA TRP A 775 -30.63 4.14 -33.20
C TRP A 775 -30.37 4.29 -34.71
N TYR A 776 -30.07 3.19 -35.42
CA TYR A 776 -29.75 3.17 -36.85
C TYR A 776 -30.64 2.20 -37.67
N PRO A 777 -31.97 2.29 -37.60
CA PRO A 777 -32.87 1.34 -38.23
C PRO A 777 -32.80 1.37 -39.77
N GLU A 778 -32.36 2.48 -40.37
CA GLU A 778 -32.07 2.58 -41.81
C GLU A 778 -30.85 1.76 -42.24
N LEU A 779 -29.83 1.61 -41.40
CA LEU A 779 -28.69 0.76 -41.70
C LEU A 779 -29.08 -0.72 -41.68
N VAL A 780 -29.96 -1.13 -40.77
CA VAL A 780 -30.53 -2.50 -40.78
C VAL A 780 -31.35 -2.76 -42.04
N ARG A 781 -32.18 -1.81 -42.48
CA ARG A 781 -32.87 -1.89 -43.77
C ARG A 781 -31.88 -1.99 -44.94
N ARG A 782 -30.78 -1.25 -44.90
CA ARG A 782 -29.72 -1.27 -45.92
C ARG A 782 -29.02 -2.64 -45.98
N ILE A 783 -28.62 -3.20 -44.83
CA ILE A 783 -28.03 -4.55 -44.71
C ILE A 783 -28.94 -5.59 -45.40
N VAL A 784 -30.25 -5.56 -45.11
CA VAL A 784 -31.23 -6.49 -45.70
C VAL A 784 -31.46 -6.23 -47.19
N ALA A 785 -31.62 -4.97 -47.60
CA ALA A 785 -31.87 -4.59 -49.00
C ALA A 785 -30.70 -4.93 -49.93
N GLU A 786 -29.47 -4.86 -49.43
CA GLU A 786 -28.27 -5.29 -50.14
C GLU A 786 -28.05 -6.83 -50.08
N GLY A 787 -28.92 -7.59 -49.41
CA GLY A 787 -28.93 -9.05 -49.41
C GLY A 787 -27.93 -9.70 -48.46
N HIS A 788 -27.51 -9.00 -47.40
CA HIS A 788 -26.73 -9.56 -46.29
C HIS A 788 -27.66 -10.29 -45.30
N ARG A 789 -27.10 -11.16 -44.46
CA ARG A 789 -27.87 -11.86 -43.41
C ARG A 789 -27.79 -11.10 -42.09
N LEU A 790 -28.87 -11.16 -41.31
CA LEU A 790 -28.89 -10.67 -39.93
C LEU A 790 -28.61 -11.80 -38.94
N CYS A 791 -28.08 -11.40 -37.79
CA CYS A 791 -27.79 -12.21 -36.63
C CYS A 791 -28.18 -11.37 -35.39
N ASN A 792 -28.73 -12.00 -34.37
CA ASN A 792 -29.07 -11.35 -33.11
C ASN A 792 -27.82 -11.33 -32.21
N HIS A 793 -27.46 -10.17 -31.65
CA HIS A 793 -26.33 -10.00 -30.74
C HIS A 793 -26.71 -9.44 -29.37
N SER A 794 -27.85 -9.90 -28.84
CA SER A 794 -28.49 -9.41 -27.60
C SER A 794 -29.06 -7.99 -27.72
N MET A 795 -29.89 -7.58 -26.75
CA MET A 795 -30.50 -6.25 -26.74
C MET A 795 -29.49 -5.18 -26.32
N HIS A 796 -28.70 -5.45 -25.28
CA HIS A 796 -27.85 -4.47 -24.59
C HIS A 796 -26.34 -4.79 -24.61
N HIS A 797 -25.90 -5.81 -25.36
CA HIS A 797 -24.53 -6.35 -25.32
C HIS A 797 -24.11 -6.88 -23.92
N ASP A 798 -25.08 -7.37 -23.15
CA ASP A 798 -24.87 -8.06 -21.87
C ASP A 798 -24.24 -9.46 -22.07
N ASP A 799 -23.42 -9.91 -21.11
CA ASP A 799 -22.92 -11.29 -21.06
C ASP A 799 -24.06 -12.26 -20.72
N LEU A 800 -24.71 -12.79 -21.75
CA LEU A 800 -25.81 -13.74 -21.62
C LEU A 800 -25.34 -15.17 -21.26
N GLY A 801 -24.03 -15.44 -21.25
CA GLY A 801 -23.44 -16.74 -20.93
C GLY A 801 -23.48 -17.08 -19.43
N ILE A 802 -23.52 -16.06 -18.57
CA ILE A 802 -23.70 -16.22 -17.12
C ILE A 802 -25.15 -15.97 -16.66
N VAL A 803 -26.02 -15.53 -17.56
CA VAL A 803 -27.42 -15.17 -17.27
C VAL A 803 -28.35 -16.39 -17.36
N PRO A 804 -29.33 -16.57 -16.44
CA PRO A 804 -30.27 -17.68 -16.51
C PRO A 804 -31.11 -17.70 -17.81
N GLU A 805 -31.32 -18.90 -18.38
CA GLU A 805 -31.98 -19.14 -19.68
C GLU A 805 -33.24 -18.29 -19.94
N ALA A 806 -34.10 -18.10 -18.92
CA ALA A 806 -35.33 -17.33 -19.03
C ALA A 806 -35.09 -15.82 -19.26
N LYS A 807 -34.03 -15.26 -18.67
CA LYS A 807 -33.60 -13.87 -18.89
C LYS A 807 -32.92 -13.72 -20.25
N SER A 808 -31.98 -14.62 -20.59
CA SER A 808 -31.34 -14.61 -21.91
C SER A 808 -32.36 -14.75 -23.05
N ARG A 809 -33.42 -15.55 -22.86
CA ARG A 809 -34.54 -15.64 -23.80
C ARG A 809 -35.31 -14.32 -23.94
N ALA A 810 -35.54 -13.61 -22.85
CA ALA A 810 -36.27 -12.33 -22.87
C ALA A 810 -35.46 -11.24 -23.57
N ASP A 811 -34.14 -11.20 -23.37
CA ASP A 811 -33.23 -10.29 -24.04
C ASP A 811 -33.16 -10.55 -25.56
N ILE A 812 -32.91 -11.80 -25.97
CA ILE A 812 -32.86 -12.17 -27.40
C ILE A 812 -34.18 -11.81 -28.11
N LEU A 813 -35.33 -12.06 -27.46
CA LEU A 813 -36.66 -11.65 -27.96
C LEU A 813 -36.82 -10.13 -28.10
N ALA A 814 -36.21 -9.32 -27.24
CA ALA A 814 -36.26 -7.87 -27.32
C ALA A 814 -35.43 -7.35 -28.51
N ALA A 815 -34.24 -7.92 -28.73
CA ALA A 815 -33.41 -7.62 -29.91
C ALA A 815 -34.10 -8.04 -31.22
N ASP A 816 -34.75 -9.22 -31.26
CA ASP A 816 -35.55 -9.65 -32.42
C ASP A 816 -36.70 -8.66 -32.71
N ALA A 817 -37.37 -8.16 -31.68
CA ALA A 817 -38.44 -7.19 -31.84
C ALA A 817 -37.92 -5.85 -32.39
N ALA A 818 -36.74 -5.40 -31.96
CA ALA A 818 -36.07 -4.22 -32.52
C ALA A 818 -35.72 -4.43 -34.00
N ILE A 819 -35.15 -5.59 -34.36
CA ILE A 819 -34.82 -5.95 -35.75
C ILE A 819 -36.09 -6.00 -36.62
N ALA A 820 -37.16 -6.64 -36.15
CA ALA A 820 -38.42 -6.74 -36.86
C ALA A 820 -39.12 -5.38 -37.05
N ALA A 821 -38.95 -4.45 -36.10
CA ALA A 821 -39.43 -3.08 -36.23
C ALA A 821 -38.61 -2.27 -37.26
N ALA A 822 -37.29 -2.46 -37.31
CA ALA A 822 -36.41 -1.79 -38.27
C ALA A 822 -36.60 -2.30 -39.70
N ALA A 823 -36.65 -3.63 -39.89
CA ALA A 823 -36.79 -4.31 -41.18
C ALA A 823 -37.88 -5.40 -41.13
N PRO A 824 -39.17 -5.04 -41.25
CA PRO A 824 -40.29 -5.97 -41.20
C PRO A 824 -40.16 -7.11 -42.25
N GLY A 825 -40.27 -8.35 -41.78
CA GLY A 825 -40.15 -9.55 -42.62
C GLY A 825 -38.73 -10.02 -42.91
N ALA A 826 -37.70 -9.35 -42.38
CA ALA A 826 -36.32 -9.85 -42.46
C ALA A 826 -36.13 -11.12 -41.60
N THR A 827 -35.33 -12.07 -42.10
CA THR A 827 -34.99 -13.30 -41.37
C THR A 827 -33.75 -13.11 -40.51
N VAL A 828 -33.80 -13.54 -39.25
CA VAL A 828 -32.66 -13.52 -38.29
C VAL A 828 -32.24 -14.96 -37.94
N PRO A 829 -31.60 -15.70 -38.87
CA PRO A 829 -31.32 -17.13 -38.71
C PRO A 829 -30.27 -17.46 -37.63
N TYR A 830 -29.54 -16.47 -37.11
CA TYR A 830 -28.46 -16.69 -36.15
C TYR A 830 -28.62 -15.90 -34.86
N PHE A 831 -28.01 -16.41 -33.81
CA PHE A 831 -27.73 -15.70 -32.57
C PHE A 831 -26.25 -15.88 -32.24
N ARG A 832 -25.55 -14.80 -31.92
CA ARG A 832 -24.20 -14.83 -31.38
C ARG A 832 -24.26 -14.22 -29.99
N ALA A 833 -23.80 -14.95 -28.98
CA ALA A 833 -23.71 -14.40 -27.64
C ALA A 833 -22.60 -13.33 -27.59
N PRO A 834 -22.84 -12.17 -26.95
CA PRO A 834 -21.78 -11.21 -26.63
C PRO A 834 -20.57 -11.88 -25.99
N TYR A 835 -19.38 -11.40 -26.33
CA TYR A 835 -18.09 -11.97 -25.89
C TYR A 835 -17.83 -13.44 -26.28
N GLY A 836 -18.75 -14.09 -27.00
CA GLY A 836 -18.67 -15.51 -27.36
C GLY A 836 -19.09 -16.50 -26.26
N ASP A 837 -19.51 -16.05 -25.07
CA ASP A 837 -19.99 -16.96 -24.03
C ASP A 837 -21.45 -17.35 -24.26
N PHE A 838 -21.63 -18.51 -24.87
CA PHE A 838 -22.95 -19.04 -25.17
C PHE A 838 -23.73 -19.52 -23.93
N GLY A 839 -23.09 -20.00 -22.86
CA GLY A 839 -23.72 -20.48 -21.62
C GLY A 839 -25.17 -20.99 -21.72
N PRO A 840 -26.12 -20.56 -20.87
CA PRO A 840 -27.55 -20.84 -21.04
C PRO A 840 -28.20 -20.16 -22.26
N SER A 841 -27.58 -19.13 -22.84
CA SER A 841 -28.13 -18.35 -23.95
C SER A 841 -28.20 -19.13 -25.27
N ALA A 842 -27.29 -20.07 -25.55
CA ALA A 842 -27.39 -20.94 -26.73
C ALA A 842 -28.69 -21.76 -26.75
N LYS A 843 -29.11 -22.29 -25.60
CA LYS A 843 -30.39 -23.00 -25.45
C LYS A 843 -31.59 -22.05 -25.55
N ALA A 844 -31.45 -20.82 -25.05
CA ALA A 844 -32.48 -19.79 -25.16
C ALA A 844 -32.70 -19.39 -26.63
N GLY A 845 -31.63 -19.05 -27.38
CA GLY A 845 -31.69 -18.70 -28.80
C GLY A 845 -32.13 -19.87 -29.68
N GLY A 846 -31.65 -21.08 -29.40
CA GLY A 846 -32.10 -22.30 -30.09
C GLY A 846 -33.61 -22.54 -29.96
N LYS A 847 -34.20 -22.28 -28.77
CA LYS A 847 -35.66 -22.32 -28.54
C LYS A 847 -36.45 -21.19 -29.21
N LEU A 848 -35.78 -20.17 -29.74
CA LEU A 848 -36.38 -19.08 -30.52
C LEU A 848 -36.21 -19.30 -32.03
N GLY A 849 -35.48 -20.34 -32.44
CA GLY A 849 -35.25 -20.69 -33.84
C GLY A 849 -33.93 -20.17 -34.42
N HIS A 850 -33.06 -19.56 -33.61
CA HIS A 850 -31.74 -19.15 -34.05
C HIS A 850 -30.73 -20.31 -34.02
N THR A 851 -29.83 -20.32 -34.99
CA THR A 851 -28.63 -21.15 -34.99
C THR A 851 -27.52 -20.39 -34.26
N PRO A 852 -26.89 -20.94 -33.20
CA PRO A 852 -25.76 -20.29 -32.56
C PRO A 852 -24.59 -20.11 -33.55
N LEU A 853 -23.99 -18.91 -33.59
CA LEU A 853 -22.98 -18.54 -34.59
C LEU A 853 -21.64 -18.19 -33.93
N GLY A 854 -20.67 -19.10 -34.03
CA GLY A 854 -19.30 -18.89 -33.57
C GLY A 854 -18.37 -18.40 -34.69
N TRP A 855 -17.08 -18.60 -34.53
CA TRP A 855 -16.03 -18.32 -35.51
C TRP A 855 -14.83 -19.28 -35.33
N VAL A 856 -13.95 -19.35 -36.34
CA VAL A 856 -12.63 -20.03 -36.27
C VAL A 856 -11.47 -19.10 -36.63
N VAL A 857 -11.78 -17.85 -36.99
CA VAL A 857 -10.79 -16.81 -37.28
C VAL A 857 -11.19 -15.54 -36.53
N ASP A 858 -10.27 -15.04 -35.73
CA ASP A 858 -10.41 -13.79 -34.95
C ASP A 858 -9.14 -12.94 -35.11
N PRO A 859 -9.21 -11.74 -35.71
CA PRO A 859 -8.08 -10.84 -35.84
C PRO A 859 -7.83 -9.94 -34.62
N ASP A 860 -8.60 -10.06 -33.55
CA ASP A 860 -8.72 -9.07 -32.46
C ASP A 860 -8.85 -7.61 -33.00
N ASP A 861 -9.65 -7.37 -34.04
CA ASP A 861 -9.73 -6.03 -34.66
C ASP A 861 -10.34 -4.98 -33.70
N TRP A 862 -11.17 -5.42 -32.77
CA TRP A 862 -11.67 -4.63 -31.64
C TRP A 862 -10.56 -4.00 -30.76
N LEU A 863 -9.33 -4.55 -30.76
CA LEU A 863 -8.15 -3.98 -30.08
C LEU A 863 -7.48 -2.83 -30.84
N LEU A 864 -7.95 -2.47 -32.03
CA LEU A 864 -7.36 -1.46 -32.92
C LEU A 864 -5.85 -1.69 -33.22
N PRO A 865 -5.41 -2.90 -33.62
CA PRO A 865 -3.99 -3.25 -33.76
C PRO A 865 -3.32 -2.74 -35.06
N GLY A 866 -4.05 -2.01 -35.90
CA GLY A 866 -3.63 -1.50 -37.21
C GLY A 866 -4.18 -2.35 -38.37
N ALA A 867 -4.64 -1.69 -39.43
CA ALA A 867 -5.28 -2.33 -40.59
C ALA A 867 -4.48 -3.49 -41.20
N GLY A 868 -3.17 -3.31 -41.38
CA GLY A 868 -2.28 -4.37 -41.90
C GLY A 868 -2.12 -5.56 -40.95
N VAL A 869 -2.25 -5.35 -39.64
CA VAL A 869 -2.19 -6.43 -38.63
C VAL A 869 -3.48 -7.23 -38.65
N ILE A 870 -4.64 -6.56 -38.73
CA ILE A 870 -5.96 -7.19 -38.90
C ILE A 870 -5.95 -8.09 -40.14
N ALA A 871 -5.58 -7.53 -41.30
CA ALA A 871 -5.51 -8.27 -42.56
C ALA A 871 -4.53 -9.47 -42.49
N SER A 872 -3.34 -9.28 -41.88
CA SER A 872 -2.36 -10.34 -41.69
C SER A 872 -2.87 -11.47 -40.78
N ARG A 873 -3.59 -11.14 -39.70
CA ARG A 873 -4.14 -12.14 -38.76
C ARG A 873 -5.23 -12.98 -39.41
N ILE A 874 -6.14 -12.35 -40.15
CA ILE A 874 -7.15 -13.08 -40.93
C ILE A 874 -6.44 -14.06 -41.86
N LYS A 875 -5.50 -13.60 -42.71
CA LYS A 875 -4.76 -14.47 -43.65
C LYS A 875 -4.02 -15.63 -42.98
N GLN A 876 -3.45 -15.43 -41.79
CA GLN A 876 -2.70 -16.47 -41.07
C GLN A 876 -3.60 -17.56 -40.48
N GLN A 877 -4.81 -17.22 -40.07
CA GLN A 877 -5.78 -18.17 -39.49
C GLN A 877 -6.74 -18.76 -40.53
N LEU A 878 -6.85 -18.15 -41.71
CA LEU A 878 -7.88 -18.46 -42.71
C LEU A 878 -7.74 -19.89 -43.27
N THR A 879 -8.67 -20.75 -42.88
CA THR A 879 -8.84 -22.11 -43.43
C THR A 879 -10.06 -22.20 -44.35
N PRO A 880 -10.09 -23.16 -45.31
CA PRO A 880 -11.28 -23.39 -46.12
C PRO A 880 -12.52 -23.61 -45.25
N ARG A 881 -13.62 -22.94 -45.61
CA ARG A 881 -14.89 -22.87 -44.89
C ARG A 881 -14.86 -22.06 -43.59
N ALA A 882 -13.84 -21.27 -43.29
CA ALA A 882 -13.79 -20.48 -42.06
C ALA A 882 -14.92 -19.44 -41.93
N VAL A 883 -15.52 -19.34 -40.74
CA VAL A 883 -16.24 -18.15 -40.30
C VAL A 883 -15.26 -17.19 -39.63
N VAL A 884 -15.21 -15.95 -40.12
CA VAL A 884 -14.32 -14.87 -39.69
C VAL A 884 -15.11 -13.84 -38.89
N LEU A 885 -14.72 -13.61 -37.65
CA LEU A 885 -15.19 -12.51 -36.82
C LEU A 885 -14.42 -11.22 -37.18
N VAL A 886 -15.14 -10.12 -37.33
CA VAL A 886 -14.67 -8.73 -37.34
C VAL A 886 -15.77 -7.85 -36.74
N HIS A 887 -15.51 -6.58 -36.44
CA HIS A 887 -16.46 -5.68 -35.78
C HIS A 887 -16.81 -4.48 -36.68
N ASP A 888 -18.09 -4.13 -36.78
CA ASP A 888 -18.55 -2.88 -37.41
C ASP A 888 -19.20 -1.90 -36.43
N GLY A 889 -19.31 -2.25 -35.14
CA GLY A 889 -19.66 -1.33 -34.04
C GLY A 889 -18.78 -1.50 -32.80
N GLY A 890 -19.27 -1.07 -31.63
CA GLY A 890 -18.57 -1.27 -30.35
C GLY A 890 -17.36 -0.35 -30.11
N GLY A 891 -17.21 0.71 -30.92
CA GLY A 891 -16.10 1.65 -30.87
C GLY A 891 -15.80 2.24 -32.25
N GLU A 892 -14.60 2.81 -32.41
CA GLU A 892 -14.07 3.17 -33.74
C GLU A 892 -13.72 1.89 -34.51
N ARG A 893 -14.08 1.80 -35.80
CA ARG A 893 -13.81 0.64 -36.67
C ARG A 893 -13.19 1.01 -38.01
N LYS A 894 -12.62 2.22 -38.12
CA LYS A 894 -11.93 2.67 -39.33
C LYS A 894 -10.78 1.72 -39.71
N GLN A 895 -10.08 1.18 -38.72
CA GLN A 895 -9.00 0.22 -38.97
C GLN A 895 -9.49 -1.10 -39.56
N THR A 896 -10.65 -1.59 -39.15
CA THR A 896 -11.31 -2.76 -39.72
C THR A 896 -11.75 -2.50 -41.16
N VAL A 897 -12.37 -1.33 -41.41
CA VAL A 897 -12.73 -0.89 -42.77
C VAL A 897 -11.50 -0.79 -43.68
N ASP A 898 -10.40 -0.19 -43.20
CA ASP A 898 -9.14 -0.09 -43.95
C ASP A 898 -8.50 -1.47 -44.18
N ALA A 899 -8.56 -2.38 -43.21
CA ALA A 899 -8.05 -3.75 -43.35
C ALA A 899 -8.81 -4.50 -44.44
N LEU A 900 -10.14 -4.50 -44.38
CA LEU A 900 -11.01 -5.13 -45.37
C LEU A 900 -10.80 -4.53 -46.77
N ARG A 901 -10.55 -3.22 -46.86
CA ARG A 901 -10.28 -2.52 -48.13
C ARG A 901 -9.07 -3.09 -48.86
N THR A 902 -8.05 -3.55 -48.13
CA THR A 902 -6.92 -4.29 -48.69
C THR A 902 -7.19 -5.79 -48.83
N LEU A 903 -7.81 -6.41 -47.82
CA LEU A 903 -7.89 -7.86 -47.70
C LEU A 903 -8.88 -8.50 -48.69
N ILE A 904 -10.05 -7.90 -48.90
CA ILE A 904 -11.09 -8.47 -49.78
C ILE A 904 -10.59 -8.68 -51.22
N PRO A 905 -10.02 -7.68 -51.92
CA PRO A 905 -9.50 -7.89 -53.28
C PRO A 905 -8.34 -8.89 -53.33
N GLU A 906 -7.48 -8.93 -52.31
CA GLU A 906 -6.39 -9.91 -52.22
C GLU A 906 -6.92 -11.34 -52.07
N LEU A 907 -7.92 -11.57 -51.21
CA LEU A 907 -8.54 -12.89 -51.05
C LEU A 907 -9.25 -13.34 -52.34
N ILE A 908 -9.91 -12.42 -53.06
CA ILE A 908 -10.52 -12.72 -54.37
C ILE A 908 -9.43 -13.11 -55.39
N ALA A 909 -8.32 -12.36 -55.45
CA ALA A 909 -7.18 -12.67 -56.32
C ALA A 909 -6.53 -14.03 -55.97
N ASP A 910 -6.46 -14.37 -54.70
CA ASP A 910 -6.01 -15.68 -54.20
C ASP A 910 -7.05 -16.82 -54.47
N GLY A 911 -8.21 -16.52 -55.06
CA GLY A 911 -9.22 -17.49 -55.44
C GLY A 911 -10.13 -17.96 -54.29
N TRP A 912 -10.29 -17.13 -53.24
CA TRP A 912 -11.33 -17.32 -52.24
C TRP A 912 -12.68 -16.80 -52.77
N THR A 913 -13.77 -17.46 -52.38
CA THR A 913 -15.13 -16.94 -52.56
C THR A 913 -15.83 -16.76 -51.21
N PHE A 914 -16.72 -15.78 -51.13
CA PHE A 914 -17.46 -15.46 -49.91
C PHE A 914 -18.80 -16.20 -49.89
N ASP A 915 -19.22 -16.62 -48.70
CA ASP A 915 -20.42 -17.41 -48.45
C ASP A 915 -21.02 -17.02 -47.08
N PHE A 916 -22.18 -17.56 -46.74
CA PHE A 916 -22.75 -17.42 -45.41
C PHE A 916 -22.33 -18.58 -44.48
N PRO A 917 -22.41 -18.40 -43.14
CA PRO A 917 -22.33 -19.52 -42.20
C PRO A 917 -23.41 -20.59 -42.47
N GLN A 918 -23.19 -21.83 -42.02
CA GLN A 918 -24.19 -22.91 -42.20
C GLN A 918 -25.50 -22.60 -41.45
N THR A 919 -26.61 -22.89 -42.11
CA THR A 919 -27.95 -22.95 -41.53
C THR A 919 -28.55 -24.35 -41.64
N THR A 920 -27.97 -25.23 -42.46
CA THR A 920 -28.41 -26.61 -42.62
C THR A 920 -27.26 -27.62 -42.59
N VAL A 921 -27.55 -28.85 -42.19
CA VAL A 921 -26.71 -30.03 -42.41
C VAL A 921 -27.58 -31.15 -42.99
N ALA A 922 -27.13 -31.74 -44.10
CA ALA A 922 -27.86 -32.78 -44.84
C ALA A 922 -29.34 -32.41 -45.15
N GLY A 923 -29.61 -31.13 -45.43
CA GLY A 923 -30.95 -30.62 -45.74
C GLY A 923 -31.88 -30.41 -44.55
N LYS A 924 -31.40 -30.58 -43.31
CA LYS A 924 -32.15 -30.25 -42.08
C LYS A 924 -31.66 -28.93 -41.47
N PRO A 925 -32.55 -28.06 -40.96
CA PRO A 925 -32.15 -26.85 -40.23
C PRO A 925 -31.30 -27.16 -38.99
N LEU A 926 -30.32 -26.31 -38.71
CA LEU A 926 -29.46 -26.38 -37.51
C LEU A 926 -30.08 -25.77 -36.25
N ALA A 927 -31.21 -25.09 -36.37
CA ALA A 927 -32.02 -24.61 -35.25
C ALA A 927 -32.76 -25.79 -34.58
N GLY A 928 -32.03 -26.60 -33.83
CA GLY A 928 -32.54 -27.74 -33.07
C GLY A 928 -31.41 -28.51 -32.37
N PRO A 929 -31.73 -29.35 -31.37
CA PRO A 929 -30.70 -30.13 -30.67
C PRO A 929 -30.01 -31.11 -31.62
N SER A 930 -28.68 -31.18 -31.52
CA SER A 930 -27.81 -31.99 -32.39
C SER A 930 -28.24 -33.46 -32.44
N PRO A 931 -28.28 -34.09 -33.63
CA PRO A 931 -28.88 -35.42 -33.81
C PRO A 931 -28.06 -36.61 -33.27
N SER A 932 -26.93 -36.39 -32.59
CA SER A 932 -26.04 -37.47 -32.10
C SER A 932 -26.04 -37.63 -30.58
N ALA A 933 -27.15 -38.16 -30.04
CA ALA A 933 -27.19 -38.75 -28.70
C ALA A 933 -28.13 -39.96 -28.67
N SER A 934 -27.63 -41.15 -29.03
CA SER A 934 -28.41 -42.40 -28.89
C SER A 934 -28.62 -42.74 -27.41
N SER A 935 -29.84 -42.61 -26.93
CA SER A 935 -30.24 -43.11 -25.60
C SER A 935 -30.60 -44.60 -25.65
N PRO A 936 -30.28 -45.39 -24.62
CA PRO A 936 -30.82 -46.75 -24.46
C PRO A 936 -32.28 -46.71 -23.97
N GLN A 937 -33.15 -47.53 -24.58
CA GLN A 937 -34.48 -47.89 -24.06
C GLN A 937 -34.32 -48.83 -22.83
N PRO A 938 -35.24 -48.81 -21.83
CA PRO A 938 -36.60 -49.38 -21.99
C PRO A 938 -37.75 -48.64 -21.23
N GLN A 939 -38.91 -48.43 -21.87
CA GLN A 939 -40.22 -49.10 -21.66
C GLN A 939 -41.25 -48.26 -20.83
N PRO A 940 -42.58 -48.48 -20.96
CA PRO A 940 -43.57 -47.40 -20.84
C PRO A 940 -44.70 -47.60 -19.80
N GLU A 941 -45.31 -46.49 -19.40
CA GLU A 941 -46.67 -46.34 -18.83
C GLU A 941 -47.04 -44.85 -18.94
N SER A 942 -48.24 -44.34 -19.19
CA SER A 942 -49.48 -44.78 -19.87
C SER A 942 -50.44 -43.56 -19.82
N SER A 943 -51.16 -43.26 -20.91
CA SER A 943 -52.46 -42.52 -21.01
C SER A 943 -52.91 -41.54 -19.88
N SER A 944 -53.42 -40.33 -20.15
CA SER A 944 -54.59 -40.07 -21.01
C SER A 944 -54.81 -38.54 -21.28
N VAL A 945 -55.08 -38.14 -22.54
CA VAL A 945 -56.40 -37.73 -23.12
C VAL A 945 -56.78 -36.23 -22.97
N SER A 946 -56.81 -35.53 -24.11
CA SER A 946 -57.48 -34.24 -24.38
C SER A 946 -58.95 -34.47 -24.84
N PRO A 947 -59.86 -33.48 -25.05
CA PRO A 947 -59.67 -32.34 -25.99
C PRO A 947 -60.38 -30.99 -25.65
N SER A 948 -60.10 -30.02 -26.53
CA SER A 948 -60.64 -28.64 -26.68
C SER A 948 -62.06 -28.63 -27.36
N PRO A 949 -62.61 -27.57 -28.03
CA PRO A 949 -62.16 -26.17 -28.26
C PRO A 949 -63.29 -25.07 -28.25
N SER A 950 -62.97 -23.89 -28.84
CA SER A 950 -63.85 -22.81 -29.36
C SER A 950 -64.27 -21.70 -28.36
N ASN A 951 -64.52 -20.44 -28.76
CA ASN A 951 -64.65 -19.85 -30.11
C ASN A 951 -64.26 -18.35 -30.15
N SER A 952 -64.07 -17.78 -31.35
CA SER A 952 -63.64 -16.38 -31.61
C SER A 952 -64.75 -15.43 -32.08
N ALA A 953 -64.71 -14.13 -31.75
CA ALA A 953 -65.30 -13.04 -32.57
C ALA A 953 -64.81 -11.61 -32.17
N SER A 954 -64.78 -10.69 -33.15
CA SER A 954 -64.60 -9.21 -33.05
C SER A 954 -65.79 -8.54 -33.82
N PRO A 955 -65.83 -7.26 -34.30
CA PRO A 955 -64.91 -6.09 -34.23
C PRO A 955 -65.62 -4.68 -34.09
N SER A 956 -64.97 -3.59 -34.58
CA SER A 956 -65.37 -2.15 -34.73
C SER A 956 -65.21 -1.25 -33.47
N GLY A 957 -64.94 0.07 -33.49
CA GLY A 957 -64.61 1.11 -34.51
C GLY A 957 -64.81 2.54 -33.91
N SER A 958 -64.34 3.70 -34.43
CA SER A 958 -63.32 4.06 -35.45
C SER A 958 -63.23 5.62 -35.65
N VAL A 959 -62.08 6.15 -36.16
CA VAL A 959 -61.86 7.51 -36.77
C VAL A 959 -61.50 8.73 -35.86
N SER A 960 -60.64 9.63 -36.40
CA SER A 960 -60.00 10.86 -35.83
C SER A 960 -60.64 12.18 -36.40
N PRO A 961 -60.01 13.39 -36.56
CA PRO A 961 -58.82 14.05 -35.94
C PRO A 961 -58.92 15.60 -35.60
N ALA A 962 -57.99 16.12 -34.77
CA ALA A 962 -57.28 17.45 -34.86
C ALA A 962 -58.03 18.83 -34.78
N PRO A 963 -57.34 20.02 -34.77
CA PRO A 963 -56.25 20.51 -33.87
C PRO A 963 -56.41 22.00 -33.39
N SER A 964 -55.51 22.51 -32.50
CA SER A 964 -55.10 23.95 -32.26
C SER A 964 -54.19 24.11 -31.00
N ASP A 965 -53.42 25.20 -30.73
CA ASP A 965 -52.46 25.95 -31.59
C ASP A 965 -51.46 26.88 -30.80
N VAL A 966 -50.38 27.36 -31.47
CA VAL A 966 -49.47 28.56 -31.27
C VAL A 966 -48.94 29.06 -29.87
N ALA A 967 -47.59 29.00 -29.71
CA ALA A 967 -46.54 30.00 -29.31
C ALA A 967 -46.69 31.02 -28.11
N THR A 968 -45.67 31.70 -27.52
CA THR A 968 -44.35 32.22 -28.01
C THR A 968 -43.31 32.45 -26.86
N SER A 969 -42.09 32.92 -27.20
CA SER A 969 -40.83 33.09 -26.42
C SER A 969 -40.67 34.29 -25.45
N ALA A 970 -39.74 34.23 -24.46
CA ALA A 970 -38.54 35.11 -24.30
C ALA A 970 -37.82 35.04 -22.91
N THR A 971 -36.51 35.38 -22.88
CA THR A 971 -35.54 35.46 -21.74
C THR A 971 -35.07 36.93 -21.49
N PRO A 972 -34.11 37.34 -20.61
CA PRO A 972 -33.36 36.70 -19.47
C PRO A 972 -33.17 37.58 -18.17
N GLU A 973 -32.40 37.05 -17.19
CA GLU A 973 -31.31 37.70 -16.39
C GLU A 973 -31.49 38.42 -14.99
N ILE A 974 -30.38 38.41 -14.20
CA ILE A 974 -29.94 39.27 -13.05
C ILE A 974 -30.12 38.84 -11.56
N SER A 975 -29.03 38.26 -10.99
CA SER A 975 -28.21 38.70 -9.81
C SER A 975 -28.65 38.75 -8.31
N SER A 976 -27.83 38.08 -7.48
CA SER A 976 -27.16 38.52 -6.21
C SER A 976 -27.86 38.80 -4.86
N THR A 977 -27.54 37.95 -3.84
CA THR A 977 -27.13 38.21 -2.41
C THR A 977 -28.03 39.07 -1.47
N PRO A 978 -27.92 39.02 -0.10
CA PRO A 978 -26.80 38.62 0.78
C PRO A 978 -26.63 37.11 1.02
#